data_AF-A0A0W0XMX6-F1
#
_entry.id   AF-A0A0W0XMX6-F1
#
_cell.length_a   1.000
_cell.length_b   1.000
_cell.length_c   1.000
_cell.angle_alpha   90.00
_cell.angle_beta   90.00
_cell.angle_gamma   90.00
#
_symmetry.space_group_name_H-M   'P 1'
#
loop_
_entity.id
_entity.type
_entity.pdbx_description
1 polymer ?
#
loop_
_entity_poly.entity_id
_entity_poly.type
_entity_poly.pdbx_seq_one_letter_code
_entity_poly.pdbx_strand_id
1 'polypeptide(L)'
;MKPSLSEYYQYVLAGHARIDLSQVPPAKQAQRRHFIIACIKEKFQAIIEDGDLSLHFRRMLRQTGSELEEVLYGNQEDPLGPAMPGYEIPDDETIFALFQPLNARYHFFKRDDDETVQQFKLFFKIGKMVNLYLEKSGADDGAIGLQAYKMLVWHGFTPGRNPFARIESHVSTHGASLEKPLSDSLKPDLPINDPPIKKFEQWRKLIALHGQIAIMLLQQAQPIEQGLKKNRLTLTSALQQAAALRYGRAREYPELATLCYLYNRPQSLFDQCLALRPLIKTRDRLPDLVIEGRDFGYKGYSLVKMPANDPNAYLLGEITHCCQSMGAASESIVRDGLLFENNGFLVLLKEKKPGAGPPRDLQGAIRYSDYEIVAHGYLWNSASGLVLDSFESLRAADEPAGIALLQQYGRAVLQEYPQYRLFLLGAGGKTPAALVHEANLPLLFLTDPMLEGKQHLDSFLQFVLAERDLDERRDALRRRLSDNKLGWDPDDLARLIAVDSLYTDSQFDSIESTLFDENACQIIRSFEAENPEKFSRFFLKKPDVFLGLLYALKRRNLTEDHALCCQALAFTKITAIHTLKLLQQLPSLDKTIFKRLFSSEAEFKKISTMSHFLAGWNALNQSTFTLLLNAQTVASRLNLQDKIQRLSKKNHVVSDDFLALVNLSPKQQQETLEHLCLLSEMGLFTPPIRYCLLTDPAHGNTLLLLLSRLNPLHDQFTESDYTFIQQHIDELPALQVAADFLIDKNQLTLSAWRALIPVLMKRKSSTDQLKQWLEHYWEKETPAVATVSGKHGLFMSKTPAFNDQEIDAAVGRSSPPPA
;
A
#
# COMPACT_ATOMS: atom_id res chain seq x y z
N MET A 1 19.50 -27.53 15.64
CA MET A 1 20.16 -26.21 15.41
C MET A 1 20.95 -26.29 14.11
N LYS A 2 21.19 -25.20 13.36
CA LYS A 2 22.06 -25.24 12.17
C LYS A 2 23.51 -24.91 12.57
N PRO A 3 24.54 -25.51 11.94
CA PRO A 3 25.93 -25.16 12.21
C PRO A 3 26.26 -23.77 11.67
N SER A 4 27.06 -23.02 12.42
CA SER A 4 27.64 -21.74 12.03
C SER A 4 28.85 -21.91 11.09
N LEU A 5 29.29 -20.85 10.40
CA LEU A 5 30.45 -20.89 9.49
C LEU A 5 31.72 -21.33 10.20
N SER A 6 31.92 -20.85 11.42
CA SER A 6 32.98 -21.19 12.35
C SER A 6 32.95 -22.65 12.72
N GLU A 7 31.77 -23.23 12.91
CA GLU A 7 31.62 -24.65 13.21
C GLU A 7 31.88 -25.53 11.99
N TYR A 8 31.43 -25.13 10.79
CA TYR A 8 31.85 -25.79 9.55
C TYR A 8 33.38 -25.78 9.41
N TYR A 9 34.01 -24.63 9.62
CA TYR A 9 35.46 -24.52 9.60
C TYR A 9 36.12 -25.44 10.63
N GLN A 10 35.70 -25.35 11.89
CA GLN A 10 36.30 -26.11 12.99
C GLN A 10 36.16 -27.61 12.78
N TYR A 11 34.95 -28.09 12.50
CA TYR A 11 34.67 -29.52 12.42
C TYR A 11 35.13 -30.16 11.11
N VAL A 12 35.07 -29.44 9.99
CA VAL A 12 35.40 -30.01 8.67
C VAL A 12 36.86 -29.78 8.28
N LEU A 13 37.40 -28.58 8.52
CA LEU A 13 38.71 -28.20 7.96
C LEU A 13 39.81 -28.04 9.00
N ALA A 14 39.48 -27.64 10.24
CA ALA A 14 40.48 -27.43 11.29
C ALA A 14 40.78 -28.68 12.12
N GLY A 15 40.12 -29.81 11.84
CA GLY A 15 40.33 -31.07 12.57
C GLY A 15 39.76 -31.07 14.00
N HIS A 16 38.92 -30.10 14.38
CA HIS A 16 38.30 -30.08 15.72
C HIS A 16 37.16 -31.11 15.89
N ALA A 17 36.85 -31.89 14.85
CA ALA A 17 36.09 -33.12 15.01
C ALA A 17 36.86 -34.16 15.86
N ARG A 18 38.19 -34.00 15.99
CA ARG A 18 39.02 -34.77 16.91
C ARG A 18 38.71 -34.41 18.35
N ILE A 19 37.92 -35.24 19.01
CA ILE A 19 37.52 -35.02 20.41
C ILE A 19 38.70 -35.37 21.32
N ASP A 20 39.55 -34.38 21.62
CA ASP A 20 40.60 -34.52 22.64
C ASP A 20 39.99 -34.47 24.05
N LEU A 21 40.13 -35.59 24.77
CA LEU A 21 39.63 -35.76 26.13
C LEU A 21 40.78 -35.98 27.13
N SER A 22 42.02 -35.72 26.73
CA SER A 22 43.21 -35.89 27.57
C SER A 22 43.12 -35.11 28.89
N GLN A 23 42.43 -33.98 28.89
CA GLN A 23 42.21 -33.12 30.06
C GLN A 23 40.98 -33.51 30.91
N VAL A 24 40.16 -34.46 30.45
CA VAL A 24 38.96 -34.94 31.16
C VAL A 24 39.32 -36.18 31.98
N PRO A 25 38.90 -36.29 33.26
CA PRO A 25 39.18 -37.48 34.07
C PRO A 25 38.71 -38.78 33.38
N PRO A 26 39.49 -39.88 33.39
CA PRO A 26 39.17 -41.12 32.66
C PRO A 26 37.74 -41.62 32.88
N ALA A 27 37.25 -41.56 34.13
CA ALA A 27 35.90 -41.95 34.51
C ALA A 27 34.77 -41.14 33.82
N LYS A 28 35.07 -39.94 33.31
CA LYS A 28 34.11 -39.06 32.62
C LYS A 28 34.36 -38.92 31.12
N GLN A 29 35.44 -39.49 30.59
CA GLN A 29 35.81 -39.35 29.18
C GLN A 29 34.72 -39.93 28.26
N ALA A 30 34.25 -41.15 28.51
CA ALA A 30 33.22 -41.78 27.68
C ALA A 30 31.90 -40.98 27.66
N GLN A 31 31.44 -40.51 28.82
CA GLN A 31 30.24 -39.68 28.94
C GLN A 31 30.41 -38.34 28.21
N ARG A 32 31.56 -37.67 28.38
CA ARG A 32 31.84 -36.40 27.70
C ARG A 32 31.96 -36.57 26.18
N ARG A 33 32.59 -37.65 25.72
CA ARG A 33 32.65 -38.02 24.30
C ARG A 33 31.25 -38.18 23.73
N HIS A 34 30.41 -38.97 24.39
CA HIS A 34 29.03 -39.22 23.95
C HIS A 34 28.23 -37.91 23.87
N PHE A 35 28.35 -37.05 24.88
CA PHE A 35 27.70 -35.74 24.88
C PHE A 35 28.16 -34.85 23.71
N ILE A 36 29.48 -34.74 23.48
CA ILE A 36 30.02 -33.92 22.38
C ILE A 36 29.56 -34.46 21.01
N ILE A 37 29.62 -35.78 20.81
CA ILE A 37 29.14 -36.42 19.57
C ILE A 37 27.65 -36.13 19.38
N ALA A 38 26.83 -36.27 20.43
CA ALA A 38 25.41 -35.96 20.35
C ALA A 38 25.15 -34.50 19.94
N CYS A 39 25.87 -33.54 20.55
CA CYS A 39 25.76 -32.13 20.18
C CYS A 39 26.21 -31.85 18.73
N ILE A 40 27.26 -32.51 18.24
CA ILE A 40 27.70 -32.37 16.85
C ILE A 40 26.64 -32.97 15.91
N LYS A 41 26.14 -34.17 16.18
CA LYS A 41 25.09 -34.82 15.39
C LYS A 41 23.82 -33.97 15.31
N GLU A 42 23.40 -33.37 16.43
CA GLU A 42 22.24 -32.47 16.47
C GLU A 42 22.39 -31.24 15.56
N LYS A 43 23.61 -30.71 15.39
CA LYS A 43 23.87 -29.57 14.49
C LYS A 43 23.79 -29.96 13.02
N PHE A 44 24.23 -31.17 12.67
CA PHE A 44 24.24 -31.66 11.29
C PHE A 44 23.02 -32.53 10.95
N GLN A 45 22.07 -32.68 11.87
CA GLN A 45 20.93 -33.59 11.75
C GLN A 45 20.15 -33.42 10.44
N ALA A 46 19.85 -32.17 10.05
CA ALA A 46 19.11 -31.88 8.83
C ALA A 46 19.81 -32.35 7.53
N ILE A 47 21.15 -32.44 7.55
CA ILE A 47 21.93 -32.97 6.42
C ILE A 47 21.97 -34.49 6.48
N ILE A 48 22.10 -35.06 7.69
CA ILE A 48 22.22 -36.51 7.90
C ILE A 48 20.92 -37.25 7.55
N GLU A 49 19.76 -36.65 7.86
CA GLU A 49 18.42 -37.22 7.65
C GLU A 49 17.94 -37.15 6.20
N ASP A 50 18.49 -36.24 5.40
CA ASP A 50 18.20 -36.12 3.97
C ASP A 50 19.08 -37.12 3.20
N GLY A 51 18.48 -38.20 2.68
CA GLY A 51 19.22 -39.33 2.12
C GLY A 51 20.22 -38.95 1.03
N ASP A 52 19.83 -38.06 0.11
CA ASP A 52 20.69 -37.62 -1.00
C ASP A 52 21.77 -36.66 -0.49
N LEU A 53 21.39 -35.65 0.30
CA LEU A 53 22.37 -34.68 0.84
C LEU A 53 23.38 -35.34 1.78
N SER A 54 22.94 -36.31 2.57
CA SER A 54 23.78 -37.07 3.50
C SER A 54 24.87 -37.81 2.75
N LEU A 55 24.54 -38.47 1.64
CA LEU A 55 25.52 -39.16 0.80
C LEU A 55 26.54 -38.20 0.18
N HIS A 56 26.09 -37.05 -0.32
CA HIS A 56 26.98 -36.02 -0.88
C HIS A 56 27.88 -35.40 0.17
N PHE A 57 27.33 -35.10 1.35
CA PHE A 57 28.07 -34.54 2.45
C PHE A 57 29.16 -35.51 2.91
N ARG A 58 28.87 -36.80 3.05
CA ARG A 58 29.88 -37.83 3.34
C ARG A 58 31.04 -37.83 2.34
N ARG A 59 30.75 -37.81 1.04
CA ARG A 59 31.79 -37.77 0.01
C ARG A 59 32.68 -36.54 0.13
N MET A 60 32.07 -35.38 0.42
CA MET A 60 32.81 -34.14 0.64
C MET A 60 33.70 -34.23 1.89
N LEU A 61 33.22 -34.80 3.00
CA LEU A 61 34.03 -35.03 4.19
C LEU A 61 35.22 -35.94 3.89
N ARG A 62 35.02 -36.98 3.08
CA ARG A 62 36.09 -37.88 2.65
C ARG A 62 37.11 -37.19 1.75
N GLN A 63 36.67 -36.36 0.80
CA GLN A 63 37.53 -35.53 -0.06
C GLN A 63 38.39 -34.56 0.77
N THR A 64 37.85 -34.02 1.86
CA THR A 64 38.57 -33.09 2.74
C THR A 64 39.42 -33.79 3.80
N GLY A 65 39.34 -35.13 3.92
CA GLY A 65 40.02 -35.88 4.98
C GLY A 65 39.46 -35.59 6.37
N SER A 66 38.20 -35.17 6.46
CA SER A 66 37.58 -34.71 7.70
C SER A 66 37.18 -35.87 8.62
N GLU A 67 37.69 -35.87 9.85
CA GLU A 67 37.30 -36.82 10.92
C GLU A 67 35.81 -36.73 11.30
N LEU A 68 35.12 -35.64 10.91
CA LEU A 68 33.68 -35.48 11.12
C LEU A 68 32.87 -36.63 10.52
N GLU A 69 33.35 -37.30 9.45
CA GLU A 69 32.64 -38.43 8.85
C GLU A 69 32.47 -39.57 9.87
N GLU A 70 33.53 -39.94 10.61
CA GLU A 70 33.46 -40.99 11.63
C GLU A 70 32.52 -40.58 12.77
N VAL A 71 32.57 -39.32 13.19
CA VAL A 71 31.71 -38.78 14.26
C VAL A 71 30.23 -38.86 13.88
N LEU A 72 29.88 -38.51 12.64
CA LEU A 72 28.49 -38.47 12.19
C LEU A 72 27.96 -39.87 11.81
N TYR A 73 28.75 -40.66 11.08
CA TYR A 73 28.32 -41.88 10.40
C TYR A 73 28.90 -43.17 10.98
N GLY A 74 29.94 -43.10 11.81
CA GLY A 74 30.56 -44.26 12.47
C GLY A 74 31.46 -45.11 11.57
N ASN A 75 31.68 -44.72 10.32
CA ASN A 75 32.61 -45.38 9.41
C ASN A 75 33.12 -44.41 8.31
N GLN A 76 34.28 -44.69 7.72
CA GLN A 76 34.93 -43.89 6.67
C GLN A 76 35.41 -44.71 5.45
N GLU A 77 35.16 -46.02 5.44
CA GLU A 77 35.72 -46.94 4.43
C GLU A 77 34.65 -47.58 3.54
N ASP A 78 33.37 -47.35 3.82
CA ASP A 78 32.28 -47.93 3.04
C ASP A 78 32.20 -47.35 1.61
N PRO A 79 31.82 -48.15 0.61
CA PRO A 79 31.71 -47.67 -0.77
C PRO A 79 30.51 -46.71 -0.92
N LEU A 80 30.76 -45.46 -1.31
CA LEU A 80 29.73 -44.42 -1.42
C LEU A 80 29.08 -44.31 -2.82
N GLY A 81 29.43 -45.15 -3.80
CA GLY A 81 28.92 -45.06 -5.19
C GLY A 81 29.49 -43.88 -6.01
N PRO A 82 29.05 -43.68 -7.28
CA PRO A 82 29.64 -42.68 -8.18
C PRO A 82 29.27 -41.24 -7.83
N ALA A 83 30.25 -40.32 -7.92
CA ALA A 83 30.08 -38.89 -7.66
C ALA A 83 28.96 -38.26 -8.50
N MET A 84 28.13 -37.40 -7.88
CA MET A 84 27.22 -36.55 -8.65
C MET A 84 27.94 -35.26 -9.02
N PRO A 85 27.93 -34.87 -10.31
CA PRO A 85 28.54 -33.62 -10.74
C PRO A 85 28.02 -32.42 -9.95
N GLY A 86 28.92 -31.50 -9.58
CA GLY A 86 28.58 -30.22 -8.92
C GLY A 86 28.61 -30.22 -7.38
N TYR A 87 28.65 -31.39 -6.73
CA TYR A 87 28.75 -31.52 -5.27
C TYR A 87 30.18 -31.67 -4.76
N GLU A 88 31.14 -31.85 -5.66
CA GLU A 88 32.55 -32.00 -5.34
C GLU A 88 33.17 -30.65 -4.97
N ILE A 89 34.15 -30.68 -4.06
CA ILE A 89 35.04 -29.54 -3.83
C ILE A 89 36.16 -29.63 -4.87
N PRO A 90 36.33 -28.62 -5.75
CA PRO A 90 37.44 -28.61 -6.69
C PRO A 90 38.79 -28.67 -5.97
N ASP A 91 39.80 -29.22 -6.64
CA ASP A 91 41.15 -29.24 -6.09
C ASP A 91 41.72 -27.81 -5.90
N ASP A 92 42.78 -27.74 -5.11
CA ASP A 92 43.43 -26.49 -4.73
C ASP A 92 43.97 -25.70 -5.94
N GLU A 93 44.34 -26.37 -7.04
CA GLU A 93 44.82 -25.74 -8.27
C GLU A 93 43.66 -25.09 -9.03
N THR A 94 42.53 -25.79 -9.12
CA THR A 94 41.29 -25.30 -9.73
C THR A 94 40.73 -24.11 -8.95
N ILE A 95 40.72 -24.18 -7.61
CA ILE A 95 40.32 -23.05 -6.77
C ILE A 95 41.26 -21.86 -6.99
N PHE A 96 42.58 -22.09 -7.07
CA PHE A 96 43.54 -21.03 -7.34
C PHE A 96 43.33 -20.39 -8.73
N ALA A 97 42.98 -21.18 -9.75
CA ALA A 97 42.65 -20.68 -11.08
C ALA A 97 41.41 -19.76 -11.09
N LEU A 98 40.51 -19.87 -10.11
CA LEU A 98 39.40 -18.91 -9.91
C LEU A 98 39.87 -17.61 -9.24
N PHE A 99 40.85 -17.67 -8.33
CA PHE A 99 41.39 -16.49 -7.64
C PHE A 99 42.10 -15.53 -8.60
N GLN A 100 42.94 -16.06 -9.49
CA GLN A 100 43.78 -15.27 -10.39
C GLN A 100 43.02 -14.24 -11.24
N PRO A 101 41.96 -14.60 -12.00
CA PRO A 101 41.21 -13.63 -12.80
C PRO A 101 40.46 -12.62 -11.93
N LEU A 102 39.97 -13.02 -10.76
CA LEU A 102 39.34 -12.11 -9.80
C LEU A 102 40.33 -11.07 -9.28
N ASN A 103 41.51 -11.50 -8.84
CA ASN A 103 42.52 -10.59 -8.32
C ASN A 103 43.13 -9.71 -9.42
N ALA A 104 43.26 -10.24 -10.64
CA ALA A 104 43.66 -9.46 -11.81
C ALA A 104 42.62 -8.40 -12.20
N ARG A 105 41.33 -8.63 -11.93
CA ARG A 105 40.25 -7.67 -12.17
C ARG A 105 40.17 -6.60 -11.09
N TYR A 106 40.25 -6.98 -9.81
CA TYR A 106 39.93 -6.09 -8.70
C TYR A 106 41.16 -5.51 -7.97
N HIS A 107 42.36 -6.07 -8.14
CA HIS A 107 43.63 -5.52 -7.62
C HIS A 107 43.72 -5.31 -6.09
N PHE A 108 43.01 -6.10 -5.27
CA PHE A 108 43.10 -5.96 -3.80
C PHE A 108 44.34 -6.60 -3.17
N PHE A 109 44.89 -7.64 -3.79
CA PHE A 109 46.00 -8.40 -3.22
C PHE A 109 47.18 -8.50 -4.19
N LYS A 110 48.38 -8.74 -3.64
CA LYS A 110 49.56 -9.02 -4.46
C LYS A 110 49.38 -10.37 -5.18
N ARG A 111 49.94 -10.50 -6.39
CA ARG A 111 49.79 -11.72 -7.21
C ARG A 111 50.37 -12.97 -6.53
N ASP A 112 51.49 -12.81 -5.82
CA ASP A 112 52.26 -13.92 -5.24
C ASP A 112 52.16 -13.95 -3.70
N ASP A 113 51.00 -13.60 -3.15
CA ASP A 113 50.75 -13.67 -1.71
C ASP A 113 50.15 -15.03 -1.34
N ASP A 114 51.03 -15.99 -1.02
CA ASP A 114 50.66 -17.35 -0.65
C ASP A 114 49.66 -17.39 0.52
N GLU A 115 49.82 -16.51 1.51
CA GLU A 115 48.91 -16.47 2.66
C GLU A 115 47.50 -16.08 2.21
N THR A 116 47.37 -15.03 1.39
CA THR A 116 46.09 -14.62 0.81
C THR A 116 45.45 -15.74 -0.02
N VAL A 117 46.23 -16.45 -0.83
CA VAL A 117 45.73 -17.56 -1.65
C VAL A 117 45.20 -18.70 -0.77
N GLN A 118 45.91 -19.05 0.31
CA GLN A 118 45.45 -20.07 1.25
C GLN A 118 44.15 -19.65 1.96
N GLN A 119 44.01 -18.38 2.32
CA GLN A 119 42.77 -17.87 2.91
C GLN A 119 41.62 -17.84 1.90
N PHE A 120 41.88 -17.49 0.63
CA PHE A 120 40.88 -17.58 -0.41
C PHE A 120 40.36 -19.00 -0.58
N LYS A 121 41.25 -20.00 -0.63
CA LYS A 121 40.88 -21.42 -0.71
C LYS A 121 40.01 -21.84 0.47
N LEU A 122 40.36 -21.38 1.67
CA LEU A 122 39.59 -21.65 2.87
C LEU A 122 38.16 -21.08 2.78
N PHE A 123 38.03 -19.80 2.39
CA PHE A 123 36.72 -19.17 2.19
C PHE A 123 35.93 -19.81 1.06
N PHE A 124 36.58 -20.25 -0.01
CA PHE A 124 35.93 -21.00 -1.08
C PHE A 124 35.31 -22.29 -0.58
N LYS A 125 36.10 -23.13 0.13
CA LYS A 125 35.63 -24.44 0.63
C LYS A 125 34.43 -24.29 1.55
N ILE A 126 34.48 -23.36 2.50
CA ILE A 126 33.34 -23.08 3.39
C ILE A 126 32.17 -22.46 2.64
N GLY A 127 32.41 -21.52 1.72
CA GLY A 127 31.39 -20.95 0.85
C GLY A 127 30.65 -22.03 0.05
N LYS A 128 31.37 -22.98 -0.54
CA LYS A 128 30.80 -24.13 -1.27
C LYS A 128 29.92 -25.00 -0.36
N MET A 129 30.38 -25.33 0.85
CA MET A 129 29.59 -26.11 1.80
C MET A 129 28.30 -25.38 2.21
N VAL A 130 28.37 -24.08 2.48
CA VAL A 130 27.19 -23.28 2.86
C VAL A 130 26.19 -23.21 1.70
N ASN A 131 26.68 -22.92 0.48
CA ASN A 131 25.84 -22.85 -0.70
C ASN A 131 25.15 -24.19 -1.02
N LEU A 132 25.84 -25.32 -0.84
CA LEU A 132 25.28 -26.65 -1.10
C LEU A 132 24.33 -27.13 0.01
N TYR A 133 24.72 -27.02 1.27
CA TYR A 133 24.06 -27.73 2.37
C TYR A 133 23.21 -26.84 3.28
N LEU A 134 23.48 -25.54 3.36
CA LEU A 134 22.74 -24.61 4.23
C LEU A 134 21.74 -23.75 3.46
N GLU A 135 22.22 -23.06 2.43
CA GLU A 135 21.44 -22.08 1.66
C GLU A 135 20.82 -22.68 0.40
N LYS A 136 21.31 -23.85 -0.04
CA LYS A 136 20.90 -24.56 -1.27
C LYS A 136 20.76 -23.58 -2.44
N SER A 137 21.77 -22.73 -2.62
CA SER A 137 21.65 -21.53 -3.47
C SER A 137 21.64 -21.86 -4.97
N GLY A 138 22.23 -23.00 -5.36
CA GLY A 138 22.48 -23.37 -6.75
C GLY A 138 23.64 -22.62 -7.41
N ALA A 139 24.48 -21.90 -6.64
CA ALA A 139 25.61 -21.16 -7.16
C ALA A 139 26.69 -22.10 -7.76
N ASP A 140 27.17 -21.76 -8.96
CA ASP A 140 28.33 -22.42 -9.57
C ASP A 140 29.66 -22.02 -8.88
N ASP A 141 30.74 -22.72 -9.24
CA ASP A 141 32.05 -22.48 -8.64
C ASP A 141 32.60 -21.08 -8.95
N GLY A 142 32.24 -20.48 -10.09
CA GLY A 142 32.64 -19.11 -10.41
C GLY A 142 31.99 -18.08 -9.47
N ALA A 143 30.69 -18.23 -9.22
CA ALA A 143 29.94 -17.40 -8.29
C ALA A 143 30.46 -17.58 -6.85
N ILE A 144 30.74 -18.82 -6.43
CA ILE A 144 31.32 -19.11 -5.11
C ILE A 144 32.74 -18.54 -4.99
N GLY A 145 33.53 -18.61 -6.06
CA GLY A 145 34.84 -17.95 -6.15
C GLY A 145 34.75 -16.45 -5.90
N LEU A 146 33.79 -15.77 -6.54
CA LEU A 146 33.55 -14.35 -6.30
C LEU A 146 33.11 -14.07 -4.86
N GLN A 147 32.23 -14.90 -4.29
CA GLN A 147 31.82 -14.76 -2.89
C GLN A 147 33.01 -14.91 -1.93
N ALA A 148 33.87 -15.91 -2.12
CA ALA A 148 35.08 -16.12 -1.32
C ALA A 148 36.05 -14.93 -1.43
N TYR A 149 36.21 -14.38 -2.63
CA TYR A 149 37.03 -13.18 -2.84
C TYR A 149 36.43 -11.97 -2.09
N LYS A 150 35.12 -11.76 -2.15
CA LYS A 150 34.42 -10.70 -1.39
C LYS A 150 34.57 -10.87 0.11
N MET A 151 34.43 -12.09 0.64
CA MET A 151 34.66 -12.38 2.06
C MET A 151 36.07 -11.94 2.48
N LEU A 152 37.08 -12.27 1.68
CA LEU A 152 38.48 -11.90 1.92
C LEU A 152 38.69 -10.38 1.86
N VAL A 153 38.10 -9.71 0.88
CA VAL A 153 38.20 -8.25 0.71
C VAL A 153 37.52 -7.54 1.89
N TRP A 154 36.27 -7.85 2.21
CA TRP A 154 35.49 -7.09 3.20
C TRP A 154 35.82 -7.40 4.65
N HIS A 155 36.11 -8.65 4.99
CA HIS A 155 36.32 -9.05 6.38
C HIS A 155 37.79 -9.25 6.72
N GLY A 156 38.64 -9.44 5.71
CA GLY A 156 40.06 -9.71 5.87
C GLY A 156 40.32 -11.01 6.62
N PHE A 157 41.58 -11.19 6.99
CA PHE A 157 42.03 -12.30 7.81
C PHE A 157 42.95 -11.78 8.92
N THR A 158 43.03 -12.50 10.03
CA THR A 158 43.99 -12.21 11.10
C THR A 158 44.58 -13.52 11.59
N PRO A 159 45.89 -13.74 11.45
CA PRO A 159 46.55 -14.97 11.88
C PRO A 159 46.21 -15.35 13.32
N GLY A 160 46.00 -16.65 13.57
CA GLY A 160 45.68 -17.19 14.89
C GLY A 160 44.27 -16.87 15.40
N ARG A 161 43.42 -16.21 14.61
CA ARG A 161 42.00 -16.00 14.92
C ARG A 161 41.13 -16.80 13.98
N ASN A 162 39.92 -17.11 14.44
CA ASN A 162 38.91 -17.73 13.60
C ASN A 162 38.60 -16.82 12.40
N PRO A 163 38.83 -17.28 11.15
CA PRO A 163 38.67 -16.46 9.95
C PRO A 163 37.20 -16.09 9.66
N PHE A 164 36.23 -16.83 10.21
CA PHE A 164 34.80 -16.61 9.95
C PHE A 164 34.09 -15.76 11.00
N ALA A 165 34.69 -15.52 12.16
CA ALA A 165 34.02 -14.81 13.26
C ALA A 165 33.50 -13.41 12.87
N ARG A 166 34.23 -12.69 12.01
CA ARG A 166 33.80 -11.38 11.49
C ARG A 166 32.64 -11.49 10.50
N ILE A 167 32.65 -12.52 9.66
CA ILE A 167 31.61 -12.78 8.66
C ILE A 167 30.32 -13.16 9.38
N GLU A 168 30.40 -14.04 10.38
CA GLU A 168 29.24 -14.45 11.18
C GLU A 168 28.63 -13.30 11.96
N SER A 169 29.48 -12.48 12.61
CA SER A 169 29.00 -11.28 13.30
C SER A 169 28.29 -10.33 12.33
N HIS A 170 28.81 -10.19 11.10
CA HIS A 170 28.16 -9.38 10.07
C HIS A 170 26.84 -9.99 9.61
N VAL A 171 26.80 -11.27 9.26
CA VAL A 171 25.59 -11.96 8.78
C VAL A 171 24.50 -12.00 9.85
N SER A 172 24.86 -12.25 11.12
CA SER A 172 23.90 -12.23 12.24
C SER A 172 23.35 -10.83 12.52
N THR A 173 24.15 -9.78 12.33
CA THR A 173 23.72 -8.39 12.60
C THR A 173 22.93 -7.81 11.43
N HIS A 174 23.37 -8.05 10.19
CA HIS A 174 22.89 -7.34 9.00
C HIS A 174 22.13 -8.23 8.00
N GLY A 175 22.20 -9.56 8.14
CA GLY A 175 21.64 -10.53 7.19
C GLY A 175 20.60 -11.49 7.78
N ALA A 176 20.24 -11.35 9.06
CA ALA A 176 19.35 -12.29 9.75
C ALA A 176 17.95 -12.44 9.13
N SER A 177 17.47 -11.41 8.42
CA SER A 177 16.18 -11.42 7.73
C SER A 177 16.26 -11.86 6.26
N LEU A 178 17.45 -12.17 5.74
CA LEU A 178 17.65 -12.58 4.35
C LEU A 178 17.36 -14.07 4.20
N GLU A 179 16.87 -14.48 3.03
CA GLU A 179 16.57 -15.89 2.72
C GLU A 179 17.85 -16.74 2.68
N LYS A 180 18.92 -16.18 2.11
CA LYS A 180 20.25 -16.79 2.02
C LYS A 180 21.26 -15.85 2.67
N PRO A 181 21.36 -15.83 4.02
CA PRO A 181 22.06 -14.78 4.78
C PRO A 181 23.49 -14.47 4.31
N LEU A 182 24.30 -15.48 4.00
CA LEU A 182 25.64 -15.30 3.46
C LEU A 182 25.58 -14.85 2.00
N SER A 183 24.95 -15.62 1.11
CA SER A 183 24.95 -15.30 -0.32
C SER A 183 24.33 -13.94 -0.64
N ASP A 184 23.24 -13.59 0.02
CA ASP A 184 22.51 -12.33 -0.20
C ASP A 184 23.30 -11.12 0.34
N SER A 185 24.01 -11.27 1.47
CA SER A 185 24.88 -10.21 2.00
C SER A 185 26.07 -9.92 1.09
N LEU A 186 26.49 -10.90 0.27
CA LEU A 186 27.62 -10.80 -0.66
C LEU A 186 27.24 -10.39 -2.09
N LYS A 187 25.97 -10.02 -2.34
CA LYS A 187 25.51 -9.59 -3.68
C LYS A 187 26.25 -8.37 -4.24
N PRO A 188 26.50 -7.27 -3.49
CA PRO A 188 27.12 -6.08 -4.05
C PRO A 188 28.49 -6.34 -4.69
N ASP A 189 28.79 -5.67 -5.80
CA ASP A 189 30.08 -5.80 -6.46
C ASP A 189 31.19 -5.01 -5.74
N LEU A 190 32.44 -5.39 -5.99
CA LEU A 190 33.63 -4.71 -5.48
C LEU A 190 34.05 -3.55 -6.41
N PRO A 191 34.63 -2.46 -5.87
CA PRO A 191 35.32 -1.50 -6.71
C PRO A 191 36.62 -2.10 -7.27
N ILE A 192 37.11 -1.53 -8.36
CA ILE A 192 38.47 -1.77 -8.84
C ILE A 192 39.43 -1.02 -7.91
N ASN A 193 40.38 -1.72 -7.29
CA ASN A 193 41.37 -1.17 -6.37
C ASN A 193 42.62 -0.62 -7.10
N ASP A 194 42.40 0.13 -8.18
CA ASP A 194 43.47 0.80 -8.94
C ASP A 194 43.05 2.24 -9.26
N PRO A 195 43.70 3.28 -8.68
CA PRO A 195 44.79 3.18 -7.69
C PRO A 195 44.35 2.56 -6.34
N PRO A 196 45.29 2.08 -5.49
CA PRO A 196 44.93 1.47 -4.22
C PRO A 196 44.14 2.38 -3.27
N ILE A 197 43.05 1.84 -2.69
CA ILE A 197 42.23 2.47 -1.64
C ILE A 197 43.10 2.67 -0.39
N LYS A 198 43.30 3.92 0.05
CA LYS A 198 44.30 4.25 1.07
C LYS A 198 43.80 3.93 2.48
N LYS A 199 42.51 4.10 2.75
CA LYS A 199 41.91 3.86 4.08
C LYS A 199 41.17 2.52 4.15
N PHE A 200 41.64 1.49 3.44
CA PHE A 200 40.94 0.21 3.29
C PHE A 200 40.57 -0.48 4.62
N GLU A 201 41.47 -0.49 5.62
CA GLU A 201 41.15 -1.02 6.95
C GLU A 201 40.05 -0.24 7.69
N GLN A 202 39.90 1.07 7.41
CA GLN A 202 38.79 1.86 7.96
C GLN A 202 37.48 1.50 7.25
N TRP A 203 37.51 1.22 5.95
CA TRP A 203 36.34 0.70 5.22
C TRP A 203 35.88 -0.65 5.76
N ARG A 204 36.80 -1.60 6.03
CA ARG A 204 36.47 -2.89 6.66
C ARG A 204 35.75 -2.70 8.00
N LYS A 205 36.21 -1.74 8.82
CA LYS A 205 35.54 -1.39 10.09
C LYS A 205 34.14 -0.81 9.86
N LEU A 206 33.94 0.04 8.85
CA LEU A 206 32.62 0.55 8.51
C LEU A 206 31.69 -0.57 8.03
N ILE A 207 32.17 -1.52 7.22
CA ILE A 207 31.39 -2.67 6.74
C ILE A 207 30.96 -3.56 7.90
N ALA A 208 31.85 -3.82 8.86
CA ALA A 208 31.51 -4.56 10.06
C ALA A 208 30.39 -3.87 10.87
N LEU A 209 30.46 -2.55 11.03
CA LEU A 209 29.53 -1.77 11.84
C LEU A 209 28.19 -1.45 11.16
N HIS A 210 28.20 -1.20 9.85
CA HIS A 210 27.08 -0.59 9.13
C HIS A 210 26.59 -1.41 7.93
N GLY A 211 27.18 -2.59 7.72
CA GLY A 211 26.67 -3.57 6.77
C GLY A 211 26.64 -3.06 5.33
N GLN A 212 25.50 -3.28 4.68
CA GLN A 212 25.26 -3.03 3.27
C GLN A 212 25.54 -1.58 2.83
N ILE A 213 25.18 -0.59 3.65
CA ILE A 213 25.36 0.83 3.30
C ILE A 213 26.86 1.14 3.12
N ALA A 214 27.71 0.61 4.01
CA ALA A 214 29.16 0.81 3.90
C ALA A 214 29.75 0.06 2.69
N ILE A 215 29.20 -1.10 2.31
CA ILE A 215 29.60 -1.84 1.11
C ILE A 215 29.26 -1.04 -0.15
N MET A 216 28.07 -0.44 -0.22
CA MET A 216 27.69 0.44 -1.34
C MET A 216 28.61 1.64 -1.46
N LEU A 217 28.99 2.26 -0.34
CA LEU A 217 29.93 3.38 -0.33
C LEU A 217 31.36 2.98 -0.73
N LEU A 218 31.79 1.76 -0.40
CA LEU A 218 33.10 1.24 -0.81
C LEU A 218 33.26 1.26 -2.34
N GLN A 219 32.18 1.08 -3.12
CA GLN A 219 32.23 1.18 -4.58
C GLN A 219 32.73 2.54 -5.09
N GLN A 220 32.61 3.59 -4.27
CA GLN A 220 33.08 4.95 -4.55
C GLN A 220 34.21 5.36 -3.59
N ALA A 221 34.94 4.41 -3.00
CA ALA A 221 35.90 4.70 -1.94
C ALA A 221 37.00 5.69 -2.36
N GLN A 222 37.56 5.54 -3.56
CA GLN A 222 38.62 6.44 -4.05
C GLN A 222 38.15 7.92 -4.12
N PRO A 223 37.08 8.28 -4.85
CA PRO A 223 36.64 9.67 -4.90
C PRO A 223 36.13 10.17 -3.55
N ILE A 224 35.55 9.30 -2.71
CA ILE A 224 35.18 9.66 -1.32
C ILE A 224 36.42 10.04 -0.52
N GLU A 225 37.48 9.22 -0.53
CA GLU A 225 38.71 9.49 0.20
C GLU A 225 39.39 10.78 -0.26
N GLN A 226 39.40 11.03 -1.58
CA GLN A 226 39.94 12.25 -2.16
C GLN A 226 39.18 13.50 -1.68
N GLY A 227 37.85 13.44 -1.65
CA GLY A 227 37.00 14.54 -1.18
C GLY A 227 37.14 14.81 0.33
N LEU A 228 37.33 13.76 1.13
CA LEU A 228 37.49 13.88 2.59
C LEU A 228 38.83 14.49 3.02
N LYS A 229 39.85 14.53 2.17
CA LYS A 229 41.21 14.99 2.52
C LYS A 229 41.71 14.34 3.83
N LYS A 230 42.07 15.15 4.84
CA LYS A 230 42.56 14.71 6.18
C LYS A 230 41.44 14.28 7.14
N ASN A 231 40.17 14.41 6.77
CA ASN A 231 39.06 14.05 7.65
C ASN A 231 39.05 12.53 7.92
N ARG A 232 38.60 12.18 9.14
CA ARG A 232 38.40 10.79 9.56
C ARG A 232 37.30 10.14 8.72
N LEU A 233 37.52 8.92 8.25
CA LEU A 233 36.48 8.16 7.56
C LEU A 233 35.47 7.64 8.60
N THR A 234 34.29 8.24 8.61
CA THR A 234 33.09 7.78 9.33
C THR A 234 31.96 7.56 8.33
N LEU A 235 30.92 6.79 8.72
CA LEU A 235 29.75 6.58 7.87
C LEU A 235 29.13 7.92 7.42
N THR A 236 28.91 8.84 8.36
CA THR A 236 28.35 10.17 8.07
C THR A 236 29.20 10.95 7.06
N SER A 237 30.52 11.00 7.27
CA SER A 237 31.42 11.71 6.35
C SER A 237 31.46 11.07 4.95
N ALA A 238 31.40 9.74 4.88
CA ALA A 238 31.42 8.99 3.63
C ALA A 238 30.11 9.23 2.84
N LEU A 239 28.97 9.20 3.52
CA LEU A 239 27.65 9.51 2.94
C LEU A 239 27.58 10.94 2.42
N GLN A 240 27.99 11.92 3.24
CA GLN A 240 28.00 13.33 2.83
C GLN A 240 28.89 13.56 1.61
N GLN A 241 30.07 12.92 1.57
CA GLN A 241 30.96 13.04 0.43
C GLN A 241 30.41 12.33 -0.81
N ALA A 242 29.80 11.15 -0.66
CA ALA A 242 29.16 10.43 -1.77
C ALA A 242 27.98 11.24 -2.35
N ALA A 243 27.17 11.85 -1.50
CA ALA A 243 26.12 12.78 -1.91
C ALA A 243 26.70 14.00 -2.65
N ALA A 244 27.81 14.58 -2.16
CA ALA A 244 28.47 15.70 -2.80
C ALA A 244 29.09 15.36 -4.18
N LEU A 245 29.45 14.09 -4.40
CA LEU A 245 29.89 13.60 -5.71
C LEU A 245 28.72 13.38 -6.67
N ARG A 246 27.55 12.98 -6.14
CA ARG A 246 26.35 12.67 -6.94
C ARG A 246 25.54 13.90 -7.35
N TYR A 247 25.45 14.91 -6.49
CA TYR A 247 24.58 16.07 -6.72
C TYR A 247 25.39 17.35 -6.86
N GLY A 248 25.34 17.99 -8.04
CA GLY A 248 26.10 19.21 -8.32
C GLY A 248 25.85 20.36 -7.34
N ARG A 249 24.65 20.42 -6.75
CA ARG A 249 24.21 21.45 -5.79
C ARG A 249 24.17 20.95 -4.34
N ALA A 250 24.82 19.83 -4.00
CA ALA A 250 24.76 19.22 -2.66
C ALA A 250 25.11 20.20 -1.52
N ARG A 251 25.99 21.18 -1.76
CA ARG A 251 26.41 22.16 -0.76
C ARG A 251 25.30 23.10 -0.31
N GLU A 252 24.27 23.28 -1.14
CA GLU A 252 23.15 24.16 -0.79
C GLU A 252 22.29 23.53 0.30
N TYR A 253 22.08 22.20 0.27
CA TYR A 253 21.34 21.47 1.31
C TYR A 253 21.94 20.07 1.55
N PRO A 254 23.05 19.97 2.33
CA PRO A 254 23.81 18.72 2.48
C PRO A 254 23.04 17.55 3.10
N GLU A 255 22.14 17.84 4.06
CA GLU A 255 21.31 16.84 4.73
C GLU A 255 20.33 16.19 3.74
N LEU A 256 19.62 17.02 2.97
CA LEU A 256 18.74 16.55 1.91
C LEU A 256 19.51 15.78 0.83
N ALA A 257 20.69 16.25 0.41
CA ALA A 257 21.53 15.54 -0.56
C ALA A 257 21.92 14.14 -0.05
N THR A 258 22.23 14.04 1.25
CA THR A 258 22.54 12.75 1.89
C THR A 258 21.34 11.82 1.92
N LEU A 259 20.15 12.34 2.24
CA LEU A 259 18.90 11.58 2.20
C LEU A 259 18.58 11.11 0.78
N CYS A 260 18.64 12.00 -0.21
CA CYS A 260 18.46 11.65 -1.61
C CYS A 260 19.44 10.55 -2.06
N TYR A 261 20.71 10.61 -1.61
CA TYR A 261 21.70 9.57 -1.91
C TYR A 261 21.30 8.22 -1.30
N LEU A 262 20.92 8.19 -0.02
CA LEU A 262 20.52 6.99 0.71
C LEU A 262 19.31 6.30 0.06
N TYR A 263 18.32 7.09 -0.36
CA TYR A 263 17.12 6.59 -1.05
C TYR A 263 17.28 6.51 -2.58
N ASN A 264 18.52 6.59 -3.08
CA ASN A 264 18.91 6.45 -4.49
C ASN A 264 18.14 7.37 -5.46
N ARG A 265 17.83 8.60 -5.04
CA ARG A 265 17.07 9.57 -5.84
C ARG A 265 17.93 10.20 -6.95
N PRO A 266 17.36 10.48 -8.14
CA PRO A 266 18.10 11.14 -9.22
C PRO A 266 18.39 12.62 -8.91
N GLN A 267 19.35 13.22 -9.62
CA GLN A 267 19.68 14.64 -9.44
C GLN A 267 18.50 15.57 -9.73
N SER A 268 17.68 15.27 -10.74
CA SER A 268 16.48 16.05 -11.05
C SER A 268 15.53 16.19 -9.86
N LEU A 269 15.35 15.13 -9.07
CA LEU A 269 14.51 15.16 -7.88
C LEU A 269 15.12 16.01 -6.77
N PHE A 270 16.44 15.89 -6.56
CA PHE A 270 17.14 16.73 -5.59
C PHE A 270 17.02 18.22 -5.96
N ASP A 271 17.20 18.56 -7.24
CA ASP A 271 17.06 19.92 -7.74
C ASP A 271 15.61 20.45 -7.59
N GLN A 272 14.60 19.59 -7.79
CA GLN A 272 13.19 19.91 -7.53
C GLN A 272 12.94 20.21 -6.05
N CYS A 273 13.50 19.41 -5.14
CA CYS A 273 13.39 19.63 -3.70
C CYS A 273 14.09 20.95 -3.28
N LEU A 274 15.27 21.24 -3.86
CA LEU A 274 15.97 22.51 -3.65
C LEU A 274 15.14 23.71 -4.13
N ALA A 275 14.45 23.59 -5.27
CA ALA A 275 13.59 24.65 -5.79
C ALA A 275 12.41 24.98 -4.86
N LEU A 276 11.92 24.00 -4.10
CA LEU A 276 10.85 24.20 -3.12
C LEU A 276 11.33 24.83 -1.81
N ARG A 277 12.62 24.68 -1.46
CA ARG A 277 13.14 25.11 -0.16
C ARG A 277 12.86 26.58 0.18
N PRO A 278 13.05 27.56 -0.72
CA PRO A 278 12.73 28.97 -0.42
C PRO A 278 11.24 29.23 -0.19
N LEU A 279 10.38 28.29 -0.59
CA LEU A 279 8.93 28.38 -0.49
C LEU A 279 8.37 27.64 0.74
N ILE A 280 9.21 26.89 1.48
CA ILE A 280 8.77 26.21 2.71
C ILE A 280 8.18 27.23 3.66
N LYS A 281 7.04 26.88 4.25
CA LYS A 281 6.36 27.71 5.23
C LYS A 281 7.29 28.11 6.37
N THR A 282 7.21 29.38 6.76
CA THR A 282 7.96 29.92 7.91
C THR A 282 7.15 29.92 9.19
N ARG A 283 5.84 29.68 9.08
CA ARG A 283 4.90 29.52 10.19
C ARG A 283 4.20 28.19 10.05
N ASP A 284 3.89 27.59 11.19
CA ASP A 284 3.16 26.33 11.26
C ASP A 284 2.05 26.49 12.28
N ARG A 285 0.81 26.34 11.83
CA ARG A 285 -0.41 26.48 12.65
C ARG A 285 -0.87 25.15 13.21
N LEU A 286 -0.15 24.06 12.95
CA LEU A 286 -0.46 22.76 13.52
C LEU A 286 0.04 22.68 14.97
N PRO A 287 -0.65 21.89 15.82
CA PRO A 287 -0.21 21.62 17.19
C PRO A 287 1.17 21.01 17.24
N ASP A 288 2.02 21.54 18.11
CA ASP A 288 3.37 21.04 18.31
C ASP A 288 3.43 20.18 19.58
N LEU A 289 3.04 18.91 19.45
CA LEU A 289 2.97 17.96 20.55
C LEU A 289 3.94 16.78 20.38
N VAL A 290 4.39 16.27 21.53
CA VAL A 290 5.20 15.06 21.67
C VAL A 290 4.48 14.13 22.64
N ILE A 291 4.07 12.96 22.16
CA ILE A 291 3.48 11.91 22.99
C ILE A 291 4.53 10.82 23.18
N GLU A 292 5.06 10.71 24.40
CA GLU A 292 6.05 9.68 24.72
C GLU A 292 5.37 8.36 25.08
N GLY A 293 5.72 7.29 24.37
CA GLY A 293 5.09 5.98 24.55
C GLY A 293 5.35 5.34 25.91
N ARG A 294 6.41 5.76 26.61
CA ARG A 294 6.72 5.27 27.96
C ARG A 294 5.59 5.53 28.96
N ASP A 295 4.84 6.62 28.78
CA ASP A 295 3.75 7.01 29.68
C ASP A 295 2.51 6.11 29.51
N PHE A 296 2.48 5.32 28.43
CA PHE A 296 1.38 4.45 28.04
C PHE A 296 1.79 2.98 27.86
N GLY A 297 2.96 2.58 28.39
CA GLY A 297 3.45 1.19 28.31
C GLY A 297 4.16 0.81 27.00
N TYR A 298 4.35 1.74 26.07
CA TYR A 298 5.05 1.55 24.79
C TYR A 298 6.44 2.19 24.82
N LYS A 299 7.31 1.66 25.71
CA LYS A 299 8.68 2.18 25.88
C LYS A 299 9.46 2.15 24.56
N GLY A 300 10.16 3.25 24.28
CA GLY A 300 10.97 3.41 23.07
C GLY A 300 10.21 3.88 21.84
N TYR A 301 8.93 4.22 21.98
CA TYR A 301 8.14 4.85 20.92
C TYR A 301 7.78 6.29 21.29
N SER A 302 7.63 7.16 20.29
CA SER A 302 7.12 8.52 20.47
C SER A 302 6.39 8.98 19.22
N LEU A 303 5.26 9.67 19.39
CA LEU A 303 4.52 10.28 18.29
C LEU A 303 4.75 11.79 18.30
N VAL A 304 5.25 12.34 17.20
CA VAL A 304 5.80 13.70 17.15
C VAL A 304 5.35 14.41 15.88
N LYS A 305 4.90 15.65 15.99
CA LYS A 305 4.68 16.50 14.82
C LYS A 305 6.02 16.81 14.14
N MET A 306 6.15 16.64 12.84
CA MET A 306 7.43 16.86 12.16
C MET A 306 7.73 18.37 12.03
N PRO A 307 8.97 18.84 12.28
CA PRO A 307 9.34 20.23 12.03
C PRO A 307 9.13 20.63 10.57
N ALA A 308 8.69 21.87 10.32
CA ALA A 308 8.33 22.35 8.97
C ALA A 308 9.49 22.29 7.96
N ASN A 309 10.73 22.41 8.45
CA ASN A 309 11.95 22.42 7.66
C ASN A 309 12.70 21.07 7.66
N ASP A 310 12.11 20.00 8.19
CA ASP A 310 12.77 18.69 8.26
C ASP A 310 12.98 18.11 6.85
N PRO A 311 14.22 17.77 6.44
CA PRO A 311 14.49 17.27 5.11
C PRO A 311 13.92 15.86 4.85
N ASN A 312 13.52 15.11 5.88
CA ASN A 312 12.85 13.81 5.70
C ASN A 312 11.44 13.97 5.12
N ALA A 313 10.79 15.12 5.32
CA ALA A 313 9.44 15.39 4.80
C ALA A 313 9.36 15.20 3.27
N TYR A 314 10.43 15.50 2.53
CA TYR A 314 10.48 15.31 1.08
C TYR A 314 10.38 13.84 0.63
N LEU A 315 10.75 12.89 1.51
CA LEU A 315 10.94 11.48 1.17
C LEU A 315 10.24 10.53 2.16
N LEU A 316 9.22 10.98 2.88
CA LEU A 316 8.53 10.20 3.91
C LEU A 316 8.03 8.85 3.39
N GLY A 317 7.43 8.82 2.21
CA GLY A 317 7.00 7.60 1.53
C GLY A 317 8.15 6.65 1.19
N GLU A 318 9.35 7.12 0.90
CA GLU A 318 10.52 6.23 0.75
C GLU A 318 10.99 5.68 2.09
N ILE A 319 10.89 6.49 3.15
CA ILE A 319 11.22 6.10 4.51
C ILE A 319 10.24 5.05 5.03
N THR A 320 8.94 5.14 4.69
CA THR A 320 7.90 4.24 5.19
C THR A 320 7.24 3.33 4.15
N HIS A 321 7.82 3.23 2.95
CA HIS A 321 7.32 2.43 1.83
C HIS A 321 5.85 2.73 1.44
N CYS A 322 5.55 4.01 1.23
CA CYS A 322 4.29 4.51 0.66
C CYS A 322 4.55 5.55 -0.46
N CYS A 323 3.48 6.11 -1.05
CA CYS A 323 3.56 7.03 -2.18
C CYS A 323 3.74 8.52 -1.81
N GLN A 324 3.83 8.87 -0.52
CA GLN A 324 3.96 10.25 -0.03
C GLN A 324 5.43 10.74 -0.10
N SER A 325 5.95 10.93 -1.31
CA SER A 325 7.30 11.46 -1.55
C SER A 325 7.33 12.38 -2.76
N MET A 326 8.31 13.29 -2.80
CA MET A 326 8.58 14.07 -4.00
C MET A 326 8.85 13.14 -5.19
N GLY A 327 8.25 13.43 -6.35
CA GLY A 327 8.35 12.62 -7.56
C GLY A 327 7.53 11.33 -7.56
N ALA A 328 6.68 11.11 -6.56
CA ALA A 328 5.77 9.96 -6.46
C ALA A 328 4.31 10.37 -6.67
N ALA A 329 3.38 9.39 -6.67
CA ALA A 329 1.97 9.61 -6.98
C ALA A 329 1.27 10.60 -6.03
N SER A 330 1.71 10.68 -4.77
CA SER A 330 1.18 11.62 -3.77
C SER A 330 2.13 12.80 -3.49
N GLU A 331 2.89 13.25 -4.49
CA GLU A 331 3.75 14.43 -4.37
C GLU A 331 2.97 15.67 -3.91
N SER A 332 1.71 15.83 -4.33
CA SER A 332 0.88 16.98 -3.91
C SER A 332 0.76 17.09 -2.40
N ILE A 333 0.58 15.97 -1.70
CA ILE A 333 0.50 15.91 -0.24
C ILE A 333 1.81 16.39 0.40
N VAL A 334 2.95 15.95 -0.16
CA VAL A 334 4.27 16.37 0.31
C VAL A 334 4.47 17.88 0.15
N ARG A 335 4.05 18.42 -0.99
CA ARG A 335 4.11 19.86 -1.26
C ARG A 335 3.20 20.64 -0.32
N ASP A 336 1.96 20.21 -0.13
CA ASP A 336 1.00 20.89 0.73
C ASP A 336 1.51 20.92 2.19
N GLY A 337 2.03 19.79 2.71
CA GLY A 337 2.61 19.72 4.06
C GLY A 337 3.86 20.58 4.28
N LEU A 338 4.64 20.83 3.23
CA LEU A 338 5.82 21.71 3.26
C LEU A 338 5.47 23.20 3.09
N LEU A 339 4.48 23.51 2.26
CA LEU A 339 4.22 24.88 1.78
C LEU A 339 3.11 25.59 2.55
N PHE A 340 2.12 24.89 3.07
CA PHE A 340 0.94 25.50 3.69
C PHE A 340 1.01 25.49 5.22
N GLU A 341 0.65 26.62 5.83
CA GLU A 341 0.74 26.82 7.29
C GLU A 341 -0.21 25.89 8.06
N ASN A 342 -1.30 25.46 7.43
CA ASN A 342 -2.33 24.60 8.02
C ASN A 342 -2.15 23.11 7.74
N ASN A 343 -1.02 22.71 7.17
CA ASN A 343 -0.76 21.33 6.73
C ASN A 343 0.60 20.88 7.27
N GLY A 344 0.89 19.59 7.34
CA GLY A 344 2.16 19.06 7.86
C GLY A 344 2.13 17.56 8.10
N PHE A 345 3.07 17.03 8.89
CA PHE A 345 3.21 15.59 9.10
C PHE A 345 3.29 15.24 10.58
N LEU A 346 2.72 14.10 10.92
CA LEU A 346 2.89 13.43 12.22
C LEU A 346 3.74 12.18 11.98
N VAL A 347 4.77 11.95 12.79
CA VAL A 347 5.65 10.78 12.65
C VAL A 347 5.73 9.96 13.93
N LEU A 348 5.66 8.64 13.78
CA LEU A 348 5.94 7.69 14.83
C LEU A 348 7.42 7.34 14.79
N LEU A 349 8.10 7.60 15.90
CA LEU A 349 9.50 7.35 16.10
C LEU A 349 9.68 6.11 16.97
N LYS A 350 10.70 5.32 16.65
CA LYS A 350 11.17 4.19 17.46
C LYS A 350 12.64 4.37 17.81
N GLU A 351 13.00 4.08 19.06
CA GLU A 351 14.39 4.09 19.52
C GLU A 351 15.20 3.01 18.81
N LYS A 352 16.34 3.43 18.23
CA LYS A 352 17.35 2.51 17.67
C LYS A 352 18.11 1.76 18.77
N LYS A 353 18.20 2.35 19.96
CA LYS A 353 18.85 1.79 21.14
C LYS A 353 18.02 2.10 22.38
N PRO A 354 17.79 1.12 23.27
CA PRO A 354 17.02 1.36 24.49
C PRO A 354 17.61 2.47 25.35
N GLY A 355 16.74 3.34 25.86
CA GLY A 355 17.12 4.40 26.78
C GLY A 355 17.65 5.65 26.07
N ALA A 356 17.19 5.90 24.84
CA ALA A 356 17.41 7.19 24.22
C ALA A 356 16.77 8.30 25.08
N GLY A 357 17.41 9.48 25.11
CA GLY A 357 16.79 10.69 25.68
C GLY A 357 15.65 11.19 24.79
N PRO A 358 15.08 12.38 25.06
CA PRO A 358 13.93 12.91 24.31
C PRO A 358 14.09 12.87 22.77
N PRO A 359 12.99 12.68 22.01
CA PRO A 359 13.03 12.50 20.56
C PRO A 359 13.45 13.75 19.78
N ARG A 360 13.34 14.93 20.39
CA ARG A 360 13.80 16.20 19.83
C ARG A 360 14.99 16.75 20.61
N ASP A 361 15.86 17.50 19.92
CA ASP A 361 16.92 18.27 20.54
C ASP A 361 16.42 19.63 21.07
N LEU A 362 17.34 20.44 21.60
CA LEU A 362 17.04 21.77 22.15
C LEU A 362 16.57 22.77 21.08
N GLN A 363 16.80 22.47 19.80
CA GLN A 363 16.39 23.28 18.65
C GLN A 363 15.06 22.78 18.06
N GLY A 364 14.46 21.73 18.62
CA GLY A 364 13.22 21.12 18.15
C GLY A 364 13.41 20.17 16.96
N ALA A 365 14.65 19.90 16.52
CA ALA A 365 14.91 18.94 15.45
C ALA A 365 14.83 17.51 15.97
N ILE A 366 14.35 16.58 15.15
CA ILE A 366 14.24 15.17 15.53
C ILE A 366 15.63 14.52 15.55
N ARG A 367 15.94 13.78 16.61
CA ARG A 367 17.24 13.12 16.82
C ARG A 367 17.34 11.78 16.08
N TYR A 368 17.48 11.84 14.75
CA TYR A 368 17.59 10.65 13.91
C TYR A 368 18.84 9.78 14.16
N SER A 369 19.81 10.24 14.96
CA SER A 369 20.90 9.39 15.46
C SER A 369 20.39 8.29 16.40
N ASP A 370 19.33 8.60 17.15
CA ASP A 370 18.80 7.77 18.23
C ASP A 370 17.44 7.17 17.88
N TYR A 371 16.73 7.78 16.92
CA TYR A 371 15.40 7.39 16.49
C TYR A 371 15.34 7.04 15.00
N GLU A 372 14.41 6.16 14.65
CA GLU A 372 13.98 5.87 13.27
C GLU A 372 12.49 6.20 13.11
N ILE A 373 12.08 6.68 11.93
CA ILE A 373 10.68 6.86 11.58
C ILE A 373 10.12 5.48 11.18
N VAL A 374 9.06 5.06 11.84
CA VAL A 374 8.40 3.75 11.57
C VAL A 374 6.99 3.89 11.01
N ALA A 375 6.36 5.05 11.19
CA ALA A 375 5.11 5.39 10.55
C ALA A 375 4.99 6.91 10.40
N HIS A 376 4.13 7.37 9.49
CA HIS A 376 3.78 8.78 9.38
C HIS A 376 2.34 8.97 8.93
N GLY A 377 1.82 10.19 9.09
CA GLY A 377 0.56 10.59 8.47
C GLY A 377 0.57 12.07 8.11
N TYR A 378 -0.18 12.41 7.06
CA TYR A 378 -0.38 13.78 6.61
C TYR A 378 -1.50 14.43 7.43
N LEU A 379 -1.22 15.62 7.97
CA LEU A 379 -2.05 16.30 8.96
C LEU A 379 -2.47 17.68 8.45
N TRP A 380 -3.74 18.06 8.60
CA TRP A 380 -4.22 19.39 8.26
C TRP A 380 -5.29 19.93 9.21
N ASN A 381 -5.39 21.26 9.29
CA ASN A 381 -6.51 21.93 9.93
C ASN A 381 -7.74 21.92 9.01
N SER A 382 -8.90 21.64 9.59
CA SER A 382 -10.22 21.75 8.98
C SER A 382 -11.03 22.87 9.63
N ALA A 383 -12.29 23.05 9.21
CA ALA A 383 -13.15 24.06 9.80
C ALA A 383 -13.54 23.72 11.25
N SER A 384 -13.63 22.43 11.60
CA SER A 384 -14.08 21.98 12.92
C SER A 384 -12.95 21.38 13.77
N GLY A 385 -11.77 21.12 13.21
CA GLY A 385 -10.77 20.35 13.92
C GLY A 385 -9.44 20.17 13.19
N LEU A 386 -8.81 19.06 13.52
CA LEU A 386 -7.53 18.61 12.99
C LEU A 386 -7.74 17.22 12.38
N VAL A 387 -7.29 17.00 11.16
CA VAL A 387 -7.52 15.77 10.40
C VAL A 387 -6.21 15.14 10.00
N LEU A 388 -6.06 13.85 10.25
CA LEU A 388 -4.98 13.01 9.74
C LEU A 388 -5.50 12.19 8.55
N ASP A 389 -4.93 12.33 7.36
CA ASP A 389 -5.38 11.66 6.12
C ASP A 389 -5.46 10.14 6.27
N SER A 390 -4.32 9.63 6.71
CA SER A 390 -4.01 8.22 6.84
C SER A 390 -2.80 8.10 7.75
N PHE A 391 -2.61 6.90 8.29
CA PHE A 391 -1.43 6.60 9.10
C PHE A 391 -0.67 5.42 8.48
N GLU A 392 0.37 5.75 7.72
CA GLU A 392 1.16 4.82 6.92
C GLU A 392 2.29 4.20 7.75
N SER A 393 2.28 2.88 7.92
CA SER A 393 3.30 2.12 8.66
C SER A 393 4.25 1.36 7.74
N LEU A 394 5.52 1.25 8.16
CA LEU A 394 6.54 0.41 7.51
C LEU A 394 6.21 -1.09 7.53
N ARG A 395 5.43 -1.54 8.52
CA ARG A 395 5.20 -2.96 8.79
C ARG A 395 3.92 -3.45 8.14
N ALA A 396 3.89 -4.74 7.78
CA ALA A 396 2.73 -5.38 7.17
C ALA A 396 1.54 -5.55 8.13
N ALA A 397 1.78 -5.43 9.44
CA ALA A 397 0.76 -5.47 10.48
C ALA A 397 0.69 -4.12 11.21
N ASP A 398 -0.50 -3.82 11.73
CA ASP A 398 -0.76 -2.64 12.55
C ASP A 398 0.24 -2.55 13.71
N GLU A 399 0.88 -1.39 13.88
CA GLU A 399 1.80 -1.14 15.00
C GLU A 399 0.97 -0.76 16.24
N PRO A 400 0.89 -1.60 17.30
CA PRO A 400 0.00 -1.33 18.43
C PRO A 400 0.35 -0.03 19.16
N ALA A 401 1.65 0.30 19.21
CA ALA A 401 2.11 1.57 19.75
C ALA A 401 1.57 2.76 18.93
N GLY A 402 1.53 2.66 17.61
CA GLY A 402 1.00 3.72 16.75
C GLY A 402 -0.48 4.00 17.00
N ILE A 403 -1.29 2.94 17.10
CA ILE A 403 -2.73 3.02 17.41
C ILE A 403 -2.95 3.74 18.74
N ALA A 404 -2.34 3.23 19.82
CA ALA A 404 -2.53 3.77 21.14
C ALA A 404 -2.06 5.22 21.25
N LEU A 405 -0.88 5.55 20.72
CA LEU A 405 -0.33 6.90 20.80
C LEU A 405 -1.10 7.89 19.94
N LEU A 406 -1.72 7.47 18.83
CA LEU A 406 -2.57 8.34 18.03
C LEU A 406 -3.86 8.73 18.76
N GLN A 407 -4.48 7.80 19.49
CA GLN A 407 -5.63 8.10 20.35
C GLN A 407 -5.23 9.08 21.48
N GLN A 408 -4.06 8.89 22.11
CA GLN A 408 -3.58 9.79 23.14
C GLN A 408 -3.23 11.17 22.59
N TYR A 409 -2.66 11.24 21.38
CA TYR A 409 -2.44 12.50 20.68
C TYR A 409 -3.75 13.25 20.44
N GLY A 410 -4.79 12.56 19.99
CA GLY A 410 -6.13 13.13 19.82
C GLY A 410 -6.70 13.73 21.12
N ARG A 411 -6.50 13.08 22.26
CA ARG A 411 -6.95 13.62 23.55
C ARG A 411 -6.12 14.82 23.99
N ALA A 412 -4.79 14.70 23.94
CA ALA A 412 -3.87 15.76 24.34
C ALA A 412 -4.07 17.03 23.49
N VAL A 413 -4.25 16.88 22.18
CA VAL A 413 -4.44 18.03 21.30
C VAL A 413 -5.72 18.79 21.59
N LEU A 414 -6.83 18.10 21.86
CA LEU A 414 -8.10 18.74 22.17
C LEU A 414 -8.11 19.41 23.55
N GLN A 415 -7.28 18.92 24.48
CA GLN A 415 -7.09 19.51 25.80
C GLN A 415 -6.18 20.75 25.74
N GLU A 416 -5.05 20.67 25.04
CA GLU A 416 -4.05 21.75 25.02
C GLU A 416 -4.38 22.86 24.02
N TYR A 417 -5.19 22.59 22.99
CA TYR A 417 -5.50 23.52 21.92
C TYR A 417 -7.03 23.75 21.82
N PRO A 418 -7.58 24.69 22.63
CA PRO A 418 -9.00 25.06 22.72
C PRO A 418 -9.70 25.39 21.39
N GLN A 419 -8.97 25.69 20.32
CA GLN A 419 -9.56 25.96 19.01
C GLN A 419 -10.07 24.70 18.29
N TYR A 420 -9.52 23.52 18.59
CA TYR A 420 -9.94 22.28 17.93
C TYR A 420 -11.07 21.63 18.69
N ARG A 421 -12.15 21.31 18.00
CA ARG A 421 -13.23 20.52 18.60
C ARG A 421 -13.03 19.02 18.36
N LEU A 422 -12.54 18.67 17.18
CA LEU A 422 -12.42 17.30 16.69
C LEU A 422 -10.98 16.95 16.31
N PHE A 423 -10.59 15.70 16.57
CA PHE A 423 -9.46 15.05 15.93
C PHE A 423 -9.99 13.91 15.06
N LEU A 424 -9.81 14.03 13.74
CA LEU A 424 -10.35 13.13 12.74
C LEU A 424 -9.23 12.30 12.09
N LEU A 425 -9.57 11.08 11.70
CA LEU A 425 -8.69 10.15 10.99
C LEU A 425 -9.38 9.69 9.69
N GLY A 426 -8.71 9.83 8.55
CA GLY A 426 -9.20 9.33 7.29
C GLY A 426 -9.06 7.81 7.16
N ALA A 427 -9.90 7.22 6.32
CA ALA A 427 -9.96 5.78 6.05
C ALA A 427 -8.95 5.32 4.99
N GLY A 428 -8.20 6.25 4.39
CA GLY A 428 -7.35 6.02 3.24
C GLY A 428 -6.07 5.24 3.54
N GLY A 429 -5.41 4.80 2.47
CA GLY A 429 -4.07 4.23 2.52
C GLY A 429 -3.95 2.96 3.37
N LYS A 430 -2.87 2.86 4.16
CA LYS A 430 -2.61 1.74 5.09
C LYS A 430 -3.02 2.06 6.53
N THR A 431 -4.04 2.90 6.72
CA THR A 431 -4.54 3.24 8.06
C THR A 431 -4.91 1.96 8.81
N PRO A 432 -4.41 1.76 10.05
CA PRO A 432 -4.64 0.54 10.81
C PRO A 432 -6.12 0.16 10.91
N ALA A 433 -6.46 -1.07 10.51
CA ALA A 433 -7.84 -1.54 10.50
C ALA A 433 -8.41 -1.58 11.93
N ALA A 434 -7.58 -1.83 12.94
CA ALA A 434 -8.00 -1.76 14.34
C ALA A 434 -8.52 -0.37 14.75
N LEU A 435 -7.96 0.73 14.21
CA LEU A 435 -8.51 2.08 14.47
C LEU A 435 -9.89 2.28 13.83
N VAL A 436 -10.15 1.59 12.72
CA VAL A 436 -11.44 1.66 12.01
C VAL A 436 -12.48 0.72 12.66
N HIS A 437 -12.05 -0.44 13.17
CA HIS A 437 -12.92 -1.47 13.75
C HIS A 437 -13.18 -1.30 15.25
N GLU A 438 -12.16 -1.00 16.07
CA GLU A 438 -12.33 -0.78 17.52
C GLU A 438 -13.20 0.44 17.82
N ALA A 439 -13.23 1.40 16.90
CA ALA A 439 -14.03 2.59 17.08
C ALA A 439 -15.54 2.29 17.13
N ASN A 440 -16.00 1.09 16.73
CA ASN A 440 -17.43 0.69 16.75
C ASN A 440 -18.33 1.82 16.21
N LEU A 441 -17.80 2.59 15.26
CA LEU A 441 -18.39 3.87 14.87
C LEU A 441 -19.59 3.54 13.99
N PRO A 442 -20.82 3.94 14.35
CA PRO A 442 -21.82 4.14 13.32
C PRO A 442 -21.21 5.15 12.35
N LEU A 443 -21.00 4.73 11.10
CA LEU A 443 -20.42 5.44 9.96
C LEU A 443 -20.92 6.90 9.85
N LEU A 444 -20.43 7.77 10.71
CA LEU A 444 -20.59 9.21 10.62
C LEU A 444 -19.46 9.68 9.74
N PHE A 445 -19.66 9.51 8.44
CA PHE A 445 -18.85 10.17 7.44
C PHE A 445 -19.03 11.67 7.62
N LEU A 446 -18.14 12.27 8.40
CA LEU A 446 -17.99 13.70 8.46
C LEU A 446 -16.96 14.05 7.39
N THR A 447 -17.39 14.77 6.37
CA THR A 447 -16.46 15.42 5.45
C THR A 447 -16.15 16.79 6.02
N ASP A 448 -15.11 16.90 6.85
CA ASP A 448 -14.63 18.22 7.26
C ASP A 448 -13.64 18.73 6.19
N PRO A 449 -13.98 19.81 5.47
CA PRO A 449 -13.15 20.29 4.37
C PRO A 449 -11.82 20.82 4.89
N MET A 450 -10.76 20.49 4.15
CA MET A 450 -9.43 21.04 4.40
C MET A 450 -9.40 22.55 4.16
N LEU A 451 -8.74 23.31 5.04
CA LEU A 451 -8.66 24.77 4.92
C LEU A 451 -7.79 25.23 3.73
N GLU A 452 -6.71 24.51 3.44
CA GLU A 452 -5.73 24.84 2.40
C GLU A 452 -5.20 23.58 1.72
N GLY A 453 -5.15 23.55 0.38
CA GLY A 453 -4.60 22.45 -0.41
C GLY A 453 -5.67 21.66 -1.18
N LYS A 454 -5.30 20.46 -1.68
CA LYS A 454 -6.23 19.58 -2.40
C LYS A 454 -6.64 18.37 -1.56
N GLN A 455 -7.94 18.26 -1.27
CA GLN A 455 -8.51 17.09 -0.61
C GLN A 455 -8.61 15.90 -1.59
N HIS A 456 -8.13 14.72 -1.19
CA HIS A 456 -8.15 13.49 -1.99
C HIS A 456 -9.42 12.65 -1.75
N LEU A 457 -9.78 11.75 -2.67
CA LEU A 457 -11.08 11.04 -2.64
C LEU A 457 -11.30 10.21 -1.36
N ASP A 458 -10.25 9.58 -0.87
CA ASP A 458 -10.24 8.79 0.36
C ASP A 458 -10.28 9.65 1.62
N SER A 459 -9.69 10.85 1.58
CA SER A 459 -9.74 11.83 2.68
C SER A 459 -11.13 12.42 2.97
N PHE A 460 -12.14 12.11 2.15
CA PHE A 460 -13.55 12.43 2.44
C PHE A 460 -14.19 11.40 3.40
N LEU A 461 -13.58 10.23 3.57
CA LEU A 461 -14.03 9.22 4.52
C LEU A 461 -13.26 9.41 5.82
N GLN A 462 -13.79 10.24 6.73
CA GLN A 462 -13.14 10.56 8.00
C GLN A 462 -13.95 10.00 9.17
N PHE A 463 -13.23 9.59 10.22
CA PHE A 463 -13.75 9.07 11.48
C PHE A 463 -13.31 9.97 12.63
N VAL A 464 -14.17 10.16 13.63
CA VAL A 464 -13.82 10.89 14.85
C VAL A 464 -12.97 9.99 15.75
N LEU A 465 -11.69 10.34 15.93
CA LEU A 465 -10.81 9.64 16.85
C LEU A 465 -10.86 10.24 18.26
N ALA A 466 -11.08 11.56 18.37
CA ALA A 466 -11.36 12.24 19.62
C ALA A 466 -12.27 13.47 19.39
N GLU A 467 -13.11 13.79 20.37
CA GLU A 467 -13.90 15.02 20.44
C GLU A 467 -13.76 15.63 21.84
N ARG A 468 -13.72 16.96 21.92
CA ARG A 468 -13.64 17.68 23.20
C ARG A 468 -14.90 17.43 24.04
N ASP A 469 -14.69 17.26 25.35
CA ASP A 469 -15.74 17.08 26.37
C ASP A 469 -16.67 15.87 26.11
N LEU A 470 -16.25 14.95 25.23
CA LEU A 470 -17.10 13.84 24.81
C LEU A 470 -17.46 12.93 25.99
N ASP A 471 -16.47 12.58 26.81
CA ASP A 471 -16.69 11.74 28.00
C ASP A 471 -17.54 12.46 29.04
N GLU A 472 -17.30 13.76 29.27
CA GLU A 472 -18.13 14.58 30.17
C GLU A 472 -19.59 14.63 29.71
N ARG A 473 -19.82 14.69 28.40
CA ARG A 473 -21.16 14.70 27.81
C ARG A 473 -21.84 13.34 27.85
N ARG A 474 -21.09 12.25 27.64
CA ARG A 474 -21.59 10.89 27.85
C ARG A 474 -22.01 10.69 29.30
N ASP A 475 -21.19 11.15 30.24
CA ASP A 475 -21.48 11.06 31.67
C ASP A 475 -22.62 11.99 32.10
N ALA A 476 -22.72 13.18 31.50
CA ALA A 476 -23.87 14.06 31.69
C ALA A 476 -25.15 13.41 31.17
N LEU A 477 -25.12 12.81 29.97
CA LEU A 477 -26.26 12.09 29.40
C LEU A 477 -26.64 10.90 30.28
N ARG A 478 -25.69 10.05 30.70
CA ARG A 478 -25.95 8.92 31.63
C ARG A 478 -26.65 9.36 32.89
N ARG A 479 -26.16 10.42 33.54
CA ARG A 479 -26.80 10.99 34.73
C ARG A 479 -28.22 11.46 34.43
N ARG A 480 -28.42 12.08 33.27
CA ARG A 480 -29.73 12.61 32.86
C ARG A 480 -30.72 11.52 32.45
N LEU A 481 -30.26 10.34 32.01
CA LEU A 481 -31.13 9.21 31.66
C LEU A 481 -31.98 8.72 32.85
N SER A 482 -31.63 9.03 34.11
CA SER A 482 -32.52 8.78 35.25
C SER A 482 -33.88 9.47 35.13
N ASP A 483 -33.91 10.58 34.39
CA ASP A 483 -35.09 11.45 34.26
C ASP A 483 -35.86 11.17 32.96
N ASN A 484 -35.55 10.07 32.27
CA ASN A 484 -36.16 9.73 30.98
C ASN A 484 -37.68 9.57 31.12
N LYS A 485 -38.43 10.07 30.13
CA LYS A 485 -39.90 10.04 30.14
C LYS A 485 -40.51 8.73 29.65
N LEU A 486 -39.67 7.81 29.14
CA LEU A 486 -40.10 6.46 28.79
C LEU A 486 -40.37 5.60 30.03
N GLY A 487 -39.78 5.95 31.19
CA GLY A 487 -39.87 5.16 32.42
C GLY A 487 -39.05 3.88 32.37
N TRP A 488 -38.08 3.80 31.45
CA TRP A 488 -37.18 2.67 31.31
C TRP A 488 -36.02 2.77 32.31
N ASP A 489 -35.42 1.63 32.62
CA ASP A 489 -34.21 1.59 33.44
C ASP A 489 -33.07 2.38 32.76
N PRO A 490 -32.39 3.31 33.47
CA PRO A 490 -31.37 4.15 32.87
C PRO A 490 -30.16 3.38 32.31
N ASP A 491 -29.76 2.29 32.96
CA ASP A 491 -28.60 1.49 32.53
C ASP A 491 -28.94 0.67 31.28
N ASP A 492 -30.16 0.12 31.21
CA ASP A 492 -30.67 -0.54 30.00
C ASP A 492 -30.78 0.45 28.83
N LEU A 493 -31.31 1.64 29.08
CA LEU A 493 -31.45 2.68 28.06
C LEU A 493 -30.07 3.17 27.58
N ALA A 494 -29.10 3.34 28.48
CA ALA A 494 -27.72 3.70 28.14
C ALA A 494 -27.06 2.66 27.25
N ARG A 495 -27.25 1.36 27.55
CA ARG A 495 -26.78 0.25 26.72
C ARG A 495 -27.46 0.23 25.36
N LEU A 496 -28.76 0.47 25.32
CA LEU A 496 -29.58 0.38 24.11
C LEU A 496 -29.31 1.50 23.10
N ILE A 497 -29.10 2.72 23.58
CA ILE A 497 -28.67 3.86 22.74
C ILE A 497 -27.17 3.87 22.49
N ALA A 498 -26.45 2.91 23.07
CA ALA A 498 -25.00 2.82 23.06
C ALA A 498 -24.36 4.19 23.37
N VAL A 499 -24.55 4.70 24.60
CA VAL A 499 -24.02 6.02 25.00
C VAL A 499 -22.52 6.14 24.73
N ASP A 500 -21.77 5.06 24.96
CA ASP A 500 -20.34 4.96 24.65
C ASP A 500 -20.01 5.11 23.16
N SER A 501 -20.99 4.96 22.29
CA SER A 501 -20.89 5.09 20.84
C SER A 501 -21.47 6.41 20.30
N LEU A 502 -21.76 7.40 21.16
CA LEU A 502 -22.17 8.74 20.74
C LEU A 502 -20.94 9.64 20.58
N TYR A 503 -20.89 10.45 19.51
CA TYR A 503 -19.70 11.21 19.09
C TYR A 503 -19.99 12.58 18.45
N THR A 504 -21.24 13.07 18.47
CA THR A 504 -21.58 14.36 17.85
C THR A 504 -22.70 15.08 18.61
N ASP A 505 -22.69 16.43 18.59
CA ASP A 505 -23.78 17.24 19.15
C ASP A 505 -25.14 16.80 18.65
N SER A 506 -25.24 16.53 17.35
CA SER A 506 -26.51 16.18 16.74
C SER A 506 -27.10 14.88 17.32
N GLN A 507 -26.25 13.93 17.71
CA GLN A 507 -26.67 12.68 18.36
C GLN A 507 -27.14 12.94 19.78
N PHE A 508 -26.33 13.67 20.58
CA PHE A 508 -26.71 14.05 21.95
C PHE A 508 -28.02 14.86 21.94
N ASP A 509 -28.11 15.92 21.13
CA ASP A 509 -29.30 16.76 21.03
C ASP A 509 -30.52 15.99 20.53
N SER A 510 -30.34 15.01 19.62
CA SER A 510 -31.46 14.17 19.14
C SER A 510 -31.98 13.30 20.28
N ILE A 511 -31.09 12.62 20.99
CA ILE A 511 -31.43 11.75 22.13
C ILE A 511 -32.09 12.58 23.23
N GLU A 512 -31.49 13.70 23.62
CA GLU A 512 -32.02 14.56 24.67
C GLU A 512 -33.40 15.11 24.30
N SER A 513 -33.57 15.62 23.08
CA SER A 513 -34.87 16.14 22.64
C SER A 513 -35.95 15.09 22.45
N THR A 514 -35.62 13.79 22.49
CA THR A 514 -36.62 12.72 22.31
C THR A 514 -36.91 11.99 23.60
N LEU A 515 -35.88 11.56 24.34
CA LEU A 515 -36.05 10.81 25.59
C LEU A 515 -36.56 11.67 26.74
N PHE A 516 -36.47 13.00 26.62
CA PHE A 516 -36.97 13.95 27.61
C PHE A 516 -38.19 14.75 27.12
N ASP A 517 -38.70 14.46 25.91
CA ASP A 517 -39.95 15.01 25.40
C ASP A 517 -41.12 14.04 25.69
N GLU A 518 -42.09 14.51 26.48
CA GLU A 518 -43.22 13.68 26.93
C GLU A 518 -44.09 13.20 25.77
N ASN A 519 -44.28 14.02 24.73
CA ASN A 519 -45.13 13.67 23.59
C ASN A 519 -44.45 12.58 22.74
N ALA A 520 -43.14 12.72 22.49
CA ALA A 520 -42.38 11.70 21.78
C ALA A 520 -42.34 10.38 22.56
N CYS A 521 -42.14 10.45 23.88
CA CYS A 521 -42.15 9.26 24.75
C CYS A 521 -43.53 8.60 24.84
N GLN A 522 -44.61 9.37 24.83
CA GLN A 522 -45.98 8.83 24.78
C GLN A 522 -46.22 8.06 23.49
N ILE A 523 -45.77 8.56 22.34
CA ILE A 523 -45.86 7.87 21.05
C ILE A 523 -45.07 6.55 21.08
N ILE A 524 -43.86 6.54 21.63
CA ILE A 524 -43.03 5.33 21.75
C ILE A 524 -43.73 4.29 22.64
N ARG A 525 -44.26 4.70 23.80
CA ARG A 525 -45.01 3.81 24.72
C ARG A 525 -46.28 3.26 24.09
N SER A 526 -47.02 4.07 23.33
CA SER A 526 -48.20 3.60 22.60
C SER A 526 -47.83 2.59 21.52
N PHE A 527 -46.75 2.84 20.78
CA PHE A 527 -46.29 1.89 19.77
C PHE A 527 -45.82 0.57 20.38
N GLU A 528 -45.10 0.61 21.50
CA GLU A 528 -44.71 -0.57 22.26
C GLU A 528 -45.93 -1.37 22.74
N ALA A 529 -46.95 -0.69 23.28
CA ALA A 529 -48.19 -1.33 23.74
C ALA A 529 -48.98 -1.99 22.59
N GLU A 530 -49.02 -1.35 21.42
CA GLU A 530 -49.75 -1.86 20.24
C GLU A 530 -48.98 -2.95 19.49
N ASN A 531 -47.64 -2.95 19.53
CA ASN A 531 -46.78 -3.84 18.73
C ASN A 531 -45.61 -4.45 19.52
N PRO A 532 -45.85 -5.15 20.65
CA PRO A 532 -44.79 -5.54 21.59
C PRO A 532 -43.73 -6.47 20.98
N GLU A 533 -44.14 -7.42 20.12
CA GLU A 533 -43.20 -8.34 19.46
C GLU A 533 -42.30 -7.64 18.43
N LYS A 534 -42.85 -6.69 17.66
CA LYS A 534 -42.07 -5.90 16.69
C LYS A 534 -41.15 -4.93 17.42
N PHE A 535 -41.63 -4.32 18.50
CA PHE A 535 -40.84 -3.46 19.35
C PHE A 535 -39.61 -4.21 19.91
N SER A 536 -39.84 -5.37 20.54
CA SER A 536 -38.76 -6.20 21.06
C SER A 536 -37.79 -6.70 19.97
N ARG A 537 -38.31 -7.12 18.80
CA ARG A 537 -37.50 -7.68 17.72
C ARG A 537 -36.67 -6.64 16.95
N PHE A 538 -37.20 -5.44 16.73
CA PHE A 538 -36.59 -4.44 15.85
C PHE A 538 -36.02 -3.24 16.59
N PHE A 539 -36.58 -2.85 17.73
CA PHE A 539 -36.13 -1.67 18.47
C PHE A 539 -35.18 -2.02 19.62
N LEU A 540 -35.44 -3.07 20.39
CA LEU A 540 -34.54 -3.46 21.49
C LEU A 540 -33.26 -4.18 21.03
N LYS A 541 -33.31 -4.89 19.89
CA LYS A 541 -32.18 -5.69 19.38
C LYS A 541 -31.31 -4.99 18.34
N LYS A 542 -31.68 -3.79 17.87
CA LYS A 542 -30.97 -3.07 16.80
C LYS A 542 -30.84 -1.57 17.12
N PRO A 543 -29.71 -1.14 17.70
CA PRO A 543 -29.48 0.26 18.12
C PRO A 543 -29.71 1.29 17.01
N ASP A 544 -29.30 0.99 15.78
CA ASP A 544 -29.40 1.91 14.63
C ASP A 544 -30.85 2.26 14.26
N VAL A 545 -31.77 1.30 14.44
CA VAL A 545 -33.20 1.46 14.14
C VAL A 545 -33.84 2.37 15.18
N PHE A 546 -33.43 2.22 16.44
CA PHE A 546 -33.87 3.06 17.54
C PHE A 546 -33.37 4.51 17.37
N LEU A 547 -32.09 4.73 17.07
CA LEU A 547 -31.55 6.07 16.82
C LEU A 547 -32.21 6.76 15.61
N GLY A 548 -32.48 6.03 14.53
CA GLY A 548 -33.20 6.55 13.37
C GLY A 548 -34.64 6.99 13.68
N LEU A 549 -35.30 6.29 14.60
CA LEU A 549 -36.62 6.66 15.10
C LEU A 549 -36.59 8.00 15.87
N LEU A 550 -35.66 8.15 16.82
CA LEU A 550 -35.56 9.37 17.63
C LEU A 550 -35.39 10.62 16.73
N TYR A 551 -34.56 10.48 15.68
CA TYR A 551 -34.34 11.53 14.70
C TYR A 551 -35.61 11.88 13.89
N ALA A 552 -36.42 10.88 13.52
CA ALA A 552 -37.62 11.06 12.70
C ALA A 552 -38.76 11.75 13.46
N LEU A 553 -38.97 11.40 14.73
CA LEU A 553 -40.00 12.00 15.59
C LEU A 553 -39.75 13.51 15.79
N LYS A 554 -38.49 13.89 16.07
CA LYS A 554 -38.06 15.29 16.25
C LYS A 554 -38.33 16.17 15.01
N ARG A 555 -38.00 15.68 13.81
CA ARG A 555 -38.01 16.52 12.59
C ARG A 555 -39.39 16.85 12.06
N ARG A 556 -40.44 16.18 12.53
CA ARG A 556 -41.74 16.17 11.86
C ARG A 556 -42.89 16.75 12.68
N ASN A 557 -42.66 17.17 13.93
CA ASN A 557 -43.72 17.69 14.81
C ASN A 557 -44.97 16.76 14.82
N LEU A 558 -44.74 15.44 14.78
CA LEU A 558 -45.78 14.42 14.56
C LEU A 558 -46.56 14.11 15.86
N THR A 559 -46.92 15.13 16.61
CA THR A 559 -47.57 14.94 17.92
C THR A 559 -49.10 14.96 17.85
N GLU A 560 -49.70 15.24 16.69
CA GLU A 560 -51.16 15.48 16.60
C GLU A 560 -52.00 14.31 16.04
N ASP A 561 -51.44 13.35 15.31
CA ASP A 561 -52.19 12.20 14.75
C ASP A 561 -51.57 10.85 15.16
N HIS A 562 -52.08 10.34 16.28
CA HIS A 562 -51.57 9.18 17.00
C HIS A 562 -51.59 7.88 16.15
N ALA A 563 -52.64 7.65 15.37
CA ALA A 563 -52.80 6.42 14.59
C ALA A 563 -51.86 6.37 13.36
N LEU A 564 -51.65 7.51 12.69
CA LEU A 564 -50.73 7.61 11.57
C LEU A 564 -49.27 7.45 12.02
N CYS A 565 -48.96 7.92 13.24
CA CYS A 565 -47.65 7.75 13.85
C CYS A 565 -47.36 6.28 14.16
N CYS A 566 -48.26 5.57 14.85
CA CYS A 566 -48.10 4.13 15.14
C CYS A 566 -47.91 3.29 13.86
N GLN A 567 -48.59 3.65 12.76
CA GLN A 567 -48.45 2.99 11.46
C GLN A 567 -47.11 3.28 10.76
N ALA A 568 -46.59 4.52 10.86
CA ALA A 568 -45.27 4.88 10.32
C ALA A 568 -44.12 4.23 11.12
N LEU A 569 -44.31 4.07 12.44
CA LEU A 569 -43.37 3.45 13.38
C LEU A 569 -43.26 1.93 13.22
N ALA A 570 -44.34 1.26 12.82
CA ALA A 570 -44.39 -0.18 12.58
C ALA A 570 -43.48 -0.66 11.43
N PHE A 571 -42.95 0.24 10.60
CA PHE A 571 -42.28 -0.08 9.34
C PHE A 571 -40.92 0.61 9.16
N THR A 572 -40.04 0.51 10.16
CA THR A 572 -38.68 1.06 10.10
C THR A 572 -37.68 0.12 9.42
N LYS A 573 -37.25 0.49 8.21
CA LYS A 573 -35.88 0.23 7.73
C LYS A 573 -35.45 1.37 6.82
N ILE A 574 -34.99 2.48 7.41
CA ILE A 574 -34.02 3.49 6.90
C ILE A 574 -34.40 4.27 5.62
N THR A 575 -34.95 3.61 4.61
CA THR A 575 -35.54 4.10 3.37
C THR A 575 -36.66 5.12 3.60
N ALA A 576 -37.51 4.92 4.61
CA ALA A 576 -38.62 5.84 4.89
C ALA A 576 -38.13 7.24 5.32
N ILE A 577 -37.04 7.30 6.09
CA ILE A 577 -36.47 8.57 6.60
C ILE A 577 -35.85 9.38 5.46
N HIS A 578 -35.13 8.72 4.53
CA HIS A 578 -34.56 9.36 3.34
C HIS A 578 -35.64 9.82 2.35
N THR A 579 -36.62 8.97 2.06
CA THR A 579 -37.76 9.30 1.18
C THR A 579 -38.59 10.45 1.73
N LEU A 580 -38.82 10.51 3.04
CA LEU A 580 -39.53 11.61 3.69
C LEU A 580 -38.74 12.94 3.61
N LYS A 581 -37.42 12.92 3.72
CA LYS A 581 -36.55 14.12 3.64
C LYS A 581 -36.58 14.75 2.23
N LEU A 582 -36.68 13.92 1.19
CA LEU A 582 -36.81 14.35 -0.22
C LEU A 582 -38.21 14.88 -0.54
N LEU A 583 -39.27 14.23 -0.07
CA LEU A 583 -40.66 14.67 -0.28
C LEU A 583 -40.98 16.01 0.43
N GLN A 584 -40.17 16.40 1.42
CA GLN A 584 -40.29 17.66 2.17
C GLN A 584 -39.85 18.91 1.40
N GLN A 585 -39.08 18.76 0.32
CA GLN A 585 -38.60 19.89 -0.50
C GLN A 585 -39.59 20.30 -1.61
N LEU A 586 -40.73 19.62 -1.72
CA LEU A 586 -41.78 19.92 -2.69
C LEU A 586 -42.86 20.80 -2.04
N PRO A 587 -43.10 22.05 -2.49
CA PRO A 587 -43.94 23.02 -1.78
C PRO A 587 -45.45 22.70 -1.68
N SER A 588 -45.95 21.64 -2.32
CA SER A 588 -47.36 21.29 -2.28
C SER A 588 -47.58 19.79 -2.46
N LEU A 589 -47.57 19.05 -1.35
CA LEU A 589 -48.10 17.69 -1.34
C LEU A 589 -49.52 17.70 -0.79
N ASP A 590 -50.48 17.37 -1.66
CA ASP A 590 -51.89 17.19 -1.34
C ASP A 590 -52.07 16.08 -0.28
N LYS A 591 -52.92 16.33 0.73
CA LYS A 591 -53.31 15.34 1.76
C LYS A 591 -53.83 14.03 1.14
N THR A 592 -54.38 14.08 -0.07
CA THR A 592 -54.85 12.92 -0.84
C THR A 592 -53.70 12.01 -1.30
N ILE A 593 -52.54 12.58 -1.62
CA ILE A 593 -51.32 11.84 -2.01
C ILE A 593 -50.72 11.16 -0.77
N PHE A 594 -50.70 11.85 0.37
CA PHE A 594 -50.29 11.26 1.64
C PHE A 594 -51.18 10.07 2.02
N LYS A 595 -52.50 10.20 1.89
CA LYS A 595 -53.45 9.12 2.18
C LYS A 595 -53.31 7.93 1.24
N ARG A 596 -52.98 8.16 -0.05
CA ARG A 596 -52.66 7.09 -1.02
C ARG A 596 -51.31 6.42 -0.74
N LEU A 597 -50.28 7.19 -0.41
CA LEU A 597 -48.92 6.71 -0.11
C LEU A 597 -48.90 5.65 0.99
N PHE A 598 -49.78 5.78 1.99
CA PHE A 598 -49.83 4.87 3.14
C PHE A 598 -51.03 3.90 3.11
N SER A 599 -51.74 3.79 1.98
CA SER A 599 -52.92 2.93 1.86
C SER A 599 -52.61 1.46 1.54
N SER A 600 -51.43 1.14 0.99
CA SER A 600 -50.96 -0.25 0.85
C SER A 600 -49.44 -0.33 0.70
N GLU A 601 -48.86 -1.46 1.15
CA GLU A 601 -47.40 -1.72 1.10
C GLU A 601 -46.85 -1.71 -0.34
N ALA A 602 -47.66 -2.06 -1.34
CA ALA A 602 -47.25 -2.17 -2.74
C ALA A 602 -47.09 -0.80 -3.44
N GLU A 603 -48.01 0.13 -3.19
CA GLU A 603 -47.94 1.51 -3.71
C GLU A 603 -46.74 2.27 -3.13
N PHE A 604 -46.46 2.09 -1.84
CA PHE A 604 -45.31 2.72 -1.18
C PHE A 604 -43.96 2.15 -1.68
N LYS A 605 -43.87 0.82 -1.92
CA LYS A 605 -42.68 0.20 -2.53
C LYS A 605 -42.35 0.80 -3.90
N LYS A 606 -43.35 1.02 -4.76
CA LYS A 606 -43.16 1.67 -6.08
C LYS A 606 -42.58 3.07 -5.95
N ILE A 607 -43.13 3.89 -5.06
CA ILE A 607 -42.71 5.29 -4.91
C ILE A 607 -41.38 5.41 -4.15
N SER A 608 -41.08 4.51 -3.22
CA SER A 608 -39.78 4.40 -2.57
C SER A 608 -38.66 4.13 -3.58
N THR A 609 -38.89 3.24 -4.54
CA THR A 609 -37.94 2.97 -5.64
C THR A 609 -37.74 4.19 -6.53
N MET A 610 -38.82 4.91 -6.88
CA MET A 610 -38.72 6.19 -7.61
C MET A 610 -37.99 7.27 -6.81
N SER A 611 -38.16 7.30 -5.49
CA SER A 611 -37.51 8.29 -4.61
C SER A 611 -36.02 7.99 -4.40
N HIS A 612 -35.60 6.71 -4.42
CA HIS A 612 -34.19 6.32 -4.42
C HIS A 612 -33.51 6.68 -5.74
N PHE A 613 -34.23 6.54 -6.86
CA PHE A 613 -33.76 7.00 -8.18
C PHE A 613 -33.60 8.52 -8.24
N LEU A 614 -34.57 9.27 -7.70
CA LEU A 614 -34.52 10.74 -7.64
C LEU A 614 -33.51 11.28 -6.61
N ALA A 615 -33.25 10.56 -5.51
CA ALA A 615 -32.20 10.87 -4.53
C ALA A 615 -30.80 10.80 -5.15
N GLY A 616 -30.54 9.76 -5.95
CA GLY A 616 -29.28 9.62 -6.70
C GLY A 616 -29.11 10.68 -7.78
N TRP A 617 -30.21 11.15 -8.37
CA TRP A 617 -30.20 12.21 -9.39
C TRP A 617 -30.00 13.62 -8.81
N ASN A 618 -30.60 13.92 -7.65
CA ASN A 618 -30.53 15.26 -7.03
C ASN A 618 -29.18 15.54 -6.35
N ALA A 619 -28.37 14.52 -6.08
CA ALA A 619 -26.99 14.66 -5.62
C ALA A 619 -26.04 15.18 -6.72
N LEU A 620 -26.50 15.33 -7.98
CA LEU A 620 -25.62 15.48 -9.14
C LEU A 620 -25.76 16.73 -10.03
N ASN A 621 -26.61 17.73 -9.78
CA ASN A 621 -26.43 19.14 -10.26
C ASN A 621 -27.71 20.00 -10.16
N GLN A 622 -27.60 21.20 -9.57
CA GLN A 622 -28.67 22.23 -9.55
C GLN A 622 -28.61 23.26 -10.70
N SER A 623 -27.57 23.28 -11.55
CA SER A 623 -27.38 24.32 -12.57
C SER A 623 -27.92 23.98 -13.97
N THR A 624 -28.21 22.71 -14.26
CA THR A 624 -28.48 22.23 -15.64
C THR A 624 -29.96 22.32 -16.06
N PHE A 625 -30.90 22.40 -15.11
CA PHE A 625 -32.33 22.37 -15.39
C PHE A 625 -32.83 23.64 -16.13
N THR A 626 -32.21 24.79 -15.86
CA THR A 626 -32.55 26.08 -16.50
C THR A 626 -32.00 26.21 -17.93
N LEU A 627 -30.94 25.47 -18.27
CA LEU A 627 -30.31 25.46 -19.60
C LEU A 627 -31.02 24.55 -20.60
N LEU A 628 -31.62 23.46 -20.14
CA LEU A 628 -32.30 22.46 -20.99
C LEU A 628 -33.65 22.94 -21.54
N LEU A 629 -34.36 23.81 -20.82
CA LEU A 629 -35.64 24.37 -21.26
C LEU A 629 -35.50 25.32 -22.47
N ASN A 630 -34.30 25.85 -22.73
CA ASN A 630 -34.04 26.79 -23.85
C ASN A 630 -33.46 26.11 -25.12
N ALA A 631 -32.96 24.88 -25.04
CA ALA A 631 -32.26 24.23 -26.15
C ALA A 631 -33.17 23.46 -27.13
N GLN A 632 -34.42 23.19 -26.74
CA GLN A 632 -35.32 22.26 -27.44
C GLN A 632 -35.90 22.83 -28.74
N THR A 633 -35.75 24.14 -29.00
CA THR A 633 -36.40 24.83 -30.12
C THR A 633 -35.50 25.00 -31.37
N VAL A 634 -34.18 24.78 -31.26
CA VAL A 634 -33.23 25.11 -32.35
C VAL A 634 -32.76 23.90 -33.18
N ALA A 635 -32.75 22.69 -32.63
CA ALA A 635 -32.10 21.54 -33.27
C ALA A 635 -33.01 20.70 -34.21
N SER A 636 -34.31 20.99 -34.29
CA SER A 636 -35.31 20.13 -34.94
C SER A 636 -35.35 20.19 -36.48
N ARG A 637 -34.38 20.81 -37.19
CA ARG A 637 -34.55 21.06 -38.64
C ARG A 637 -33.37 20.92 -39.60
N LEU A 638 -32.16 20.47 -39.24
CA LEU A 638 -31.06 20.45 -40.23
C LEU A 638 -30.29 19.12 -40.36
N ASN A 639 -30.45 18.52 -41.56
CA ASN A 639 -29.49 17.67 -42.30
C ASN A 639 -29.25 16.20 -41.92
N LEU A 640 -30.30 15.44 -41.61
CA LEU A 640 -30.20 13.97 -41.49
C LEU A 640 -30.10 13.24 -42.85
N GLN A 641 -30.84 13.73 -43.86
CA GLN A 641 -31.03 13.03 -45.14
C GLN A 641 -29.76 12.98 -46.00
N ASP A 642 -28.95 14.05 -45.95
CA ASP A 642 -27.71 14.19 -46.73
C ASP A 642 -26.54 13.37 -46.12
N LYS A 643 -26.53 13.19 -44.79
CA LYS A 643 -25.57 12.32 -44.08
C LYS A 643 -25.82 10.84 -44.38
N ILE A 644 -27.08 10.43 -44.47
CA ILE A 644 -27.47 9.04 -44.77
C ILE A 644 -27.10 8.63 -46.19
N GLN A 645 -27.28 9.52 -47.18
CA GLN A 645 -26.88 9.24 -48.57
C GLN A 645 -25.35 9.12 -48.75
N ARG A 646 -24.56 9.87 -47.96
CA ARG A 646 -23.09 9.77 -47.98
C ARG A 646 -22.59 8.47 -47.31
N LEU A 647 -23.23 8.03 -46.23
CA LEU A 647 -22.94 6.76 -45.55
C LEU A 647 -23.28 5.54 -46.41
N SER A 648 -24.42 5.58 -47.12
CA SER A 648 -24.84 4.53 -48.06
C SER A 648 -23.84 4.32 -49.20
N LYS A 649 -23.30 5.40 -49.77
CA LYS A 649 -22.31 5.36 -50.86
C LYS A 649 -20.92 4.86 -50.44
N LYS A 650 -20.53 5.08 -49.17
CA LYS A 650 -19.18 4.77 -48.68
C LYS A 650 -19.04 3.31 -48.20
N ASN A 651 -20.13 2.68 -47.75
CA ASN A 651 -20.08 1.41 -47.01
C ASN A 651 -20.86 0.24 -47.63
N HIS A 652 -21.23 0.32 -48.92
CA HIS A 652 -22.00 -0.72 -49.66
C HIS A 652 -23.18 -1.30 -48.86
N VAL A 653 -24.10 -0.43 -48.42
CA VAL A 653 -25.28 -0.85 -47.63
C VAL A 653 -26.28 -1.60 -48.52
N VAL A 654 -26.72 -2.79 -48.09
CA VAL A 654 -27.64 -3.66 -48.85
C VAL A 654 -29.08 -3.15 -48.67
N SER A 655 -29.92 -3.30 -49.70
CA SER A 655 -31.32 -2.82 -49.74
C SER A 655 -32.17 -3.20 -48.52
N ASP A 656 -31.90 -4.37 -47.93
CA ASP A 656 -32.68 -4.94 -46.83
C ASP A 656 -32.41 -4.26 -45.48
N ASP A 657 -31.19 -3.72 -45.28
CA ASP A 657 -30.80 -2.97 -44.07
C ASP A 657 -31.58 -1.64 -43.98
N PHE A 658 -31.83 -1.01 -45.14
CA PHE A 658 -32.56 0.24 -45.23
C PHE A 658 -34.07 0.04 -44.96
N LEU A 659 -34.64 -1.05 -45.47
CA LEU A 659 -36.03 -1.43 -45.18
C LEU A 659 -36.25 -1.75 -43.69
N ALA A 660 -35.29 -2.41 -43.03
CA ALA A 660 -35.36 -2.66 -41.59
C ALA A 660 -35.31 -1.38 -40.76
N LEU A 661 -34.42 -0.43 -41.12
CA LEU A 661 -34.31 0.86 -40.42
C LEU A 661 -35.57 1.72 -40.58
N VAL A 662 -36.15 1.78 -41.78
CA VAL A 662 -37.36 2.59 -42.07
C VAL A 662 -38.61 2.05 -41.35
N ASN A 663 -38.61 0.76 -40.98
CA ASN A 663 -39.69 0.13 -40.22
C ASN A 663 -39.62 0.38 -38.69
N LEU A 664 -38.55 0.99 -38.17
CA LEU A 664 -38.44 1.38 -36.77
C LEU A 664 -39.19 2.69 -36.46
N SER A 665 -39.56 2.95 -35.20
CA SER A 665 -40.16 4.23 -34.84
C SER A 665 -39.17 5.39 -35.01
N PRO A 666 -39.61 6.64 -35.25
CA PRO A 666 -38.70 7.77 -35.53
C PRO A 666 -37.62 8.00 -34.45
N LYS A 667 -37.96 7.75 -33.18
CA LYS A 667 -37.01 7.83 -32.06
C LYS A 667 -35.94 6.73 -32.16
N GLN A 668 -36.37 5.50 -32.44
CA GLN A 668 -35.47 4.36 -32.62
C GLN A 668 -34.61 4.53 -33.88
N GLN A 669 -35.16 5.09 -34.96
CA GLN A 669 -34.39 5.40 -36.15
C GLN A 669 -33.25 6.36 -35.85
N GLN A 670 -33.52 7.44 -35.08
CA GLN A 670 -32.51 8.42 -34.69
C GLN A 670 -31.44 7.79 -33.80
N GLU A 671 -31.84 7.07 -32.75
CA GLU A 671 -30.92 6.37 -31.85
C GLU A 671 -30.07 5.36 -32.62
N THR A 672 -30.69 4.51 -33.45
CA THR A 672 -29.97 3.56 -34.30
C THR A 672 -29.01 4.27 -35.26
N LEU A 673 -29.39 5.40 -35.89
CA LEU A 673 -28.53 6.16 -36.80
C LEU A 673 -27.31 6.79 -36.12
N GLU A 674 -27.48 7.39 -34.94
CA GLU A 674 -26.37 7.96 -34.14
C GLU A 674 -25.35 6.86 -33.79
N HIS A 675 -25.82 5.67 -33.45
CA HIS A 675 -24.97 4.54 -33.11
C HIS A 675 -24.32 3.85 -34.33
N LEU A 676 -25.02 3.78 -35.47
CA LEU A 676 -24.43 3.29 -36.73
C LEU A 676 -23.30 4.20 -37.21
N CYS A 677 -23.37 5.51 -36.94
CA CYS A 677 -22.27 6.45 -37.20
C CYS A 677 -21.07 6.16 -36.28
N LEU A 678 -21.31 6.00 -34.98
CA LEU A 678 -20.27 5.65 -34.01
C LEU A 678 -19.56 4.33 -34.39
N LEU A 679 -20.32 3.29 -34.73
CA LEU A 679 -19.76 2.01 -35.21
C LEU A 679 -18.93 2.13 -36.49
N SER A 680 -19.31 3.03 -37.39
CA SER A 680 -18.54 3.32 -38.60
C SER A 680 -17.25 4.07 -38.32
N GLU A 681 -17.22 4.94 -37.31
CA GLU A 681 -16.01 5.63 -36.85
C GLU A 681 -15.05 4.64 -36.16
N MET A 682 -15.59 3.67 -35.44
CA MET A 682 -14.82 2.61 -34.77
C MET A 682 -14.34 1.47 -35.71
N GLY A 683 -14.66 1.52 -37.01
CA GLY A 683 -14.31 0.45 -37.97
C GLY A 683 -15.08 -0.87 -37.79
N LEU A 684 -16.07 -0.90 -36.91
CA LEU A 684 -16.87 -2.08 -36.56
C LEU A 684 -18.17 -2.21 -37.38
N PHE A 685 -18.34 -1.37 -38.41
CA PHE A 685 -19.55 -1.31 -39.24
C PHE A 685 -19.63 -2.41 -40.31
N THR A 686 -19.59 -3.66 -39.87
CA THR A 686 -19.51 -4.83 -40.75
C THR A 686 -20.87 -5.53 -40.91
N PRO A 687 -21.09 -6.30 -42.00
CA PRO A 687 -22.39 -6.90 -42.28
C PRO A 687 -23.01 -7.75 -41.14
N PRO A 688 -22.25 -8.57 -40.39
CA PRO A 688 -22.80 -9.36 -39.27
C PRO A 688 -23.28 -8.49 -38.09
N ILE A 689 -22.50 -7.48 -37.73
CA ILE A 689 -22.81 -6.54 -36.62
C ILE A 689 -24.03 -5.69 -36.99
N ARG A 690 -24.11 -5.28 -38.24
CA ARG A 690 -25.23 -4.52 -38.81
C ARG A 690 -26.52 -5.36 -38.83
N TYR A 691 -26.43 -6.62 -39.25
CA TYR A 691 -27.56 -7.56 -39.25
C TYR A 691 -28.09 -7.78 -37.83
N CYS A 692 -27.22 -8.01 -36.84
CA CYS A 692 -27.63 -8.17 -35.43
C CYS A 692 -28.35 -6.94 -34.87
N LEU A 693 -27.88 -5.73 -35.18
CA LEU A 693 -28.49 -4.48 -34.75
C LEU A 693 -29.89 -4.23 -35.35
N LEU A 694 -30.08 -4.65 -36.60
CA LEU A 694 -31.30 -4.36 -37.36
C LEU A 694 -32.35 -5.47 -37.30
N THR A 695 -31.98 -6.69 -36.90
CA THR A 695 -32.89 -7.85 -36.90
C THR A 695 -33.31 -8.33 -35.51
N ASP A 696 -32.56 -8.00 -34.44
CA ASP A 696 -32.92 -8.34 -33.07
C ASP A 696 -32.78 -7.14 -32.11
N PRO A 697 -33.89 -6.55 -31.64
CA PRO A 697 -33.88 -5.39 -30.75
C PRO A 697 -33.13 -5.60 -29.43
N ALA A 698 -33.07 -6.83 -28.91
CA ALA A 698 -32.40 -7.12 -27.64
C ALA A 698 -30.87 -7.13 -27.81
N HIS A 699 -30.37 -7.72 -28.89
CA HIS A 699 -28.95 -7.72 -29.23
C HIS A 699 -28.47 -6.32 -29.65
N GLY A 700 -29.31 -5.58 -30.39
CA GLY A 700 -29.09 -4.16 -30.66
C GLY A 700 -28.89 -3.38 -29.36
N ASN A 701 -29.85 -3.38 -28.44
CA ASN A 701 -29.74 -2.66 -27.16
C ASN A 701 -28.52 -3.08 -26.33
N THR A 702 -28.17 -4.37 -26.33
CA THR A 702 -27.00 -4.90 -25.62
C THR A 702 -25.70 -4.37 -26.20
N LEU A 703 -25.56 -4.38 -27.53
CA LEU A 703 -24.40 -3.82 -28.22
C LEU A 703 -24.32 -2.29 -28.03
N LEU A 704 -25.46 -1.59 -28.01
CA LEU A 704 -25.51 -0.15 -27.76
C LEU A 704 -25.03 0.23 -26.36
N LEU A 705 -25.48 -0.52 -25.36
CA LEU A 705 -25.00 -0.36 -23.99
C LEU A 705 -23.50 -0.65 -23.94
N LEU A 706 -23.03 -1.74 -24.54
CA LEU A 706 -21.62 -2.11 -24.56
C LEU A 706 -20.75 -1.01 -25.19
N LEU A 707 -21.14 -0.52 -26.38
CA LEU A 707 -20.38 0.50 -27.11
C LEU A 707 -20.34 1.83 -26.38
N SER A 708 -21.44 2.25 -25.75
CA SER A 708 -21.46 3.47 -24.92
C SER A 708 -20.47 3.38 -23.75
N ARG A 709 -20.21 2.17 -23.24
CA ARG A 709 -19.23 1.90 -22.18
C ARG A 709 -17.80 1.77 -22.68
N LEU A 710 -17.61 1.32 -23.92
CA LEU A 710 -16.30 1.19 -24.55
C LEU A 710 -15.79 2.50 -25.18
N ASN A 711 -16.70 3.44 -25.47
CA ASN A 711 -16.39 4.73 -26.08
C ASN A 711 -15.24 5.51 -25.40
N PRO A 712 -15.15 5.59 -24.04
CA PRO A 712 -14.04 6.27 -23.37
C PRO A 712 -12.67 5.59 -23.53
N LEU A 713 -12.64 4.34 -23.97
CA LEU A 713 -11.44 3.53 -24.19
C LEU A 713 -11.12 3.36 -25.68
N HIS A 714 -11.94 3.95 -26.57
CA HIS A 714 -11.86 3.77 -28.01
C HIS A 714 -10.45 4.00 -28.57
N ASP A 715 -9.82 5.10 -28.17
CA ASP A 715 -8.47 5.51 -28.62
C ASP A 715 -7.34 4.61 -28.10
N GLN A 716 -7.65 3.67 -27.20
CA GLN A 716 -6.68 2.75 -26.60
C GLN A 716 -6.72 1.34 -27.22
N PHE A 717 -7.73 1.01 -28.01
CA PHE A 717 -7.88 -0.30 -28.65
C PHE A 717 -7.00 -0.45 -29.90
N THR A 718 -6.44 -1.64 -30.12
CA THR A 718 -5.68 -1.99 -31.32
C THR A 718 -6.57 -2.70 -32.35
N GLU A 719 -6.16 -2.76 -33.63
CA GLU A 719 -6.90 -3.51 -34.68
C GLU A 719 -7.20 -4.97 -34.30
N SER A 720 -6.30 -5.61 -33.55
CA SER A 720 -6.48 -6.97 -33.05
C SER A 720 -7.64 -7.08 -32.04
N ASP A 721 -7.86 -6.06 -31.21
CA ASP A 721 -8.97 -6.04 -30.25
C ASP A 721 -10.31 -5.89 -30.97
N TYR A 722 -10.37 -5.04 -32.00
CA TYR A 722 -11.56 -4.87 -32.83
C TYR A 722 -11.91 -6.13 -33.61
N THR A 723 -10.90 -6.78 -34.20
CA THR A 723 -11.06 -8.08 -34.88
C THR A 723 -11.58 -9.15 -33.91
N PHE A 724 -11.11 -9.13 -32.66
CA PHE A 724 -11.53 -10.07 -31.63
C PHE A 724 -12.98 -9.86 -31.19
N ILE A 725 -13.42 -8.61 -30.96
CA ILE A 725 -14.83 -8.29 -30.65
C ILE A 725 -15.74 -8.73 -31.80
N GLN A 726 -15.31 -8.49 -33.04
CA GLN A 726 -16.08 -8.79 -34.22
C GLN A 726 -16.26 -10.31 -34.46
N GLN A 727 -15.26 -11.13 -34.11
CA GLN A 727 -15.35 -12.60 -34.20
C GLN A 727 -16.31 -13.23 -33.18
N HIS A 728 -16.72 -12.46 -32.17
CA HIS A 728 -17.38 -12.96 -30.96
C HIS A 728 -18.67 -12.20 -30.63
N ILE A 729 -19.19 -11.47 -31.63
CA ILE A 729 -20.36 -10.59 -31.52
C ILE A 729 -21.63 -11.37 -31.16
N ASP A 730 -21.73 -12.65 -31.52
CA ASP A 730 -22.91 -13.48 -31.25
C ASP A 730 -23.03 -13.84 -29.75
N GLU A 731 -22.01 -13.55 -28.94
CA GLU A 731 -21.99 -13.74 -27.48
C GLU A 731 -22.16 -12.41 -26.71
N LEU A 732 -22.76 -11.42 -27.35
CA LEU A 732 -23.00 -10.06 -26.85
C LEU A 732 -23.57 -9.96 -25.42
N PRO A 733 -24.58 -10.75 -25.01
CA PRO A 733 -25.11 -10.70 -23.64
C PRO A 733 -24.07 -11.07 -22.59
N ALA A 734 -23.16 -12.00 -22.89
CA ALA A 734 -22.08 -12.40 -22.01
C ALA A 734 -21.00 -11.30 -21.89
N LEU A 735 -20.66 -10.68 -23.03
CA LEU A 735 -19.71 -9.56 -23.07
C LEU A 735 -20.25 -8.34 -22.34
N GLN A 736 -21.55 -8.05 -22.47
CA GLN A 736 -22.22 -6.97 -21.73
C GLN A 736 -22.24 -7.25 -20.23
N VAL A 737 -22.56 -8.47 -19.80
CA VAL A 737 -22.52 -8.82 -18.37
C VAL A 737 -21.10 -8.76 -17.80
N ALA A 738 -20.08 -9.13 -18.58
CA ALA A 738 -18.69 -8.94 -18.18
C ALA A 738 -18.33 -7.44 -18.08
N ALA A 739 -18.78 -6.62 -19.04
CA ALA A 739 -18.59 -5.17 -19.01
C ALA A 739 -19.24 -4.53 -17.78
N ASP A 740 -20.51 -4.89 -17.52
CA ASP A 740 -21.30 -4.38 -16.39
C ASP A 740 -20.72 -4.83 -15.06
N PHE A 741 -20.25 -6.08 -14.96
CA PHE A 741 -19.56 -6.59 -13.78
C PHE A 741 -18.24 -5.85 -13.50
N LEU A 742 -17.45 -5.57 -14.55
CA LEU A 742 -16.18 -4.85 -14.42
C LEU A 742 -16.38 -3.36 -14.13
N ILE A 743 -17.47 -2.76 -14.62
CA ILE A 743 -17.90 -1.39 -14.27
C ILE A 743 -18.38 -1.31 -12.83
N ASP A 744 -19.21 -2.25 -12.36
CA ASP A 744 -19.67 -2.32 -10.96
C ASP A 744 -18.51 -2.44 -9.96
N LYS A 745 -17.33 -2.85 -10.44
CA LYS A 745 -16.09 -2.93 -9.67
C LYS A 745 -15.09 -1.80 -9.97
N ASN A 746 -15.49 -0.76 -10.71
CA ASN A 746 -14.66 0.40 -11.11
C ASN A 746 -13.34 0.02 -11.84
N GLN A 747 -13.31 -1.09 -12.59
CA GLN A 747 -12.09 -1.60 -13.21
C GLN A 747 -12.21 -1.85 -14.72
N LEU A 748 -12.78 -0.92 -15.48
CA LEU A 748 -12.68 -1.00 -16.94
C LEU A 748 -11.33 -0.45 -17.44
N THR A 749 -10.26 -1.24 -17.24
CA THR A 749 -8.98 -1.04 -17.94
C THR A 749 -8.88 -2.00 -19.11
N LEU A 750 -8.24 -1.58 -20.20
CA LEU A 750 -8.01 -2.40 -21.40
C LEU A 750 -7.34 -3.75 -21.08
N SER A 751 -6.50 -3.76 -20.04
CA SER A 751 -5.78 -4.94 -19.53
C SER A 751 -6.71 -5.98 -18.90
N ALA A 752 -7.73 -5.54 -18.15
CA ALA A 752 -8.73 -6.44 -17.55
C ALA A 752 -9.59 -7.11 -18.64
N TRP A 753 -9.94 -6.35 -19.68
CA TRP A 753 -10.65 -6.85 -20.86
C TRP A 753 -9.88 -7.95 -21.59
N ARG A 754 -8.59 -7.72 -21.89
CA ARG A 754 -7.74 -8.66 -22.62
C ARG A 754 -7.45 -9.96 -21.86
N ALA A 755 -7.44 -9.92 -20.52
CA ALA A 755 -7.18 -11.09 -19.69
C ALA A 755 -8.42 -11.99 -19.50
N LEU A 756 -9.59 -11.39 -19.35
CA LEU A 756 -10.78 -12.12 -18.89
C LEU A 756 -11.52 -12.82 -20.04
N ILE A 757 -11.60 -12.19 -21.21
CA ILE A 757 -12.53 -12.62 -22.26
C ILE A 757 -12.13 -13.91 -22.97
N PRO A 758 -10.87 -14.13 -23.37
CA PRO A 758 -10.46 -15.41 -23.99
C PRO A 758 -10.71 -16.63 -23.09
N VAL A 759 -10.71 -16.44 -21.78
CA VAL A 759 -10.99 -17.48 -20.77
C VAL A 759 -12.49 -17.78 -20.69
N LEU A 760 -13.32 -16.74 -20.81
CA LEU A 760 -14.78 -16.84 -20.79
C LEU A 760 -15.31 -17.49 -22.08
N MET A 761 -14.79 -17.12 -23.24
CA MET A 761 -15.28 -17.62 -24.54
C MET A 761 -14.92 -19.09 -24.81
N LYS A 762 -13.87 -19.62 -24.15
CA LYS A 762 -13.55 -21.06 -24.20
C LYS A 762 -14.52 -21.93 -23.41
N ARG A 763 -15.29 -21.34 -22.48
CA ARG A 763 -16.30 -22.03 -21.68
C ARG A 763 -17.68 -21.63 -22.19
N LYS A 764 -18.30 -22.46 -23.04
CA LYS A 764 -19.69 -22.26 -23.50
C LYS A 764 -20.64 -22.19 -22.29
N SER A 765 -20.89 -21.01 -21.77
CA SER A 765 -21.53 -20.77 -20.48
C SER A 765 -22.69 -19.81 -20.66
N SER A 766 -23.84 -20.12 -20.05
CA SER A 766 -24.95 -19.17 -19.96
C SER A 766 -24.57 -17.98 -19.07
N THR A 767 -25.22 -16.83 -19.28
CA THR A 767 -24.86 -15.53 -18.67
C THR A 767 -24.80 -15.56 -17.14
N ASP A 768 -25.70 -16.30 -16.48
CA ASP A 768 -25.73 -16.42 -15.01
C ASP A 768 -24.61 -17.32 -14.47
N GLN A 769 -24.29 -18.41 -15.18
CA GLN A 769 -23.15 -19.26 -14.84
C GLN A 769 -21.84 -18.51 -15.06
N LEU A 770 -21.79 -17.61 -16.05
CA LEU A 770 -20.65 -16.77 -16.33
C LEU A 770 -20.42 -15.78 -15.20
N LYS A 771 -21.46 -15.09 -14.74
CA LYS A 771 -21.37 -14.14 -13.63
C LYS A 771 -20.94 -14.82 -12.34
N GLN A 772 -21.55 -15.97 -12.01
CA GLN A 772 -21.18 -16.75 -10.83
C GLN A 772 -19.76 -17.31 -10.93
N TRP A 773 -19.34 -17.73 -12.13
CA TRP A 773 -17.98 -18.19 -12.35
C TRP A 773 -16.98 -17.04 -12.23
N LEU A 774 -17.30 -15.85 -12.73
CA LEU A 774 -16.48 -14.64 -12.58
C LEU A 774 -16.34 -14.23 -11.13
N GLU A 775 -17.44 -14.20 -10.38
CA GLU A 775 -17.45 -13.95 -8.94
C GLU A 775 -16.61 -15.02 -8.20
N HIS A 776 -16.80 -16.29 -8.53
CA HIS A 776 -16.07 -17.39 -7.91
C HIS A 776 -14.57 -17.39 -8.25
N TYR A 777 -14.20 -17.15 -9.50
CA TYR A 777 -12.81 -17.12 -9.94
C TYR A 777 -12.09 -15.89 -9.40
N TRP A 778 -12.77 -14.75 -9.36
CA TRP A 778 -12.25 -13.53 -8.76
C TRP A 778 -12.01 -13.72 -7.26
N GLU A 779 -12.95 -14.34 -6.54
CA GLU A 779 -12.79 -14.73 -5.13
C GLU A 779 -11.69 -15.78 -4.92
N LYS A 780 -11.43 -16.66 -5.90
CA LYS A 780 -10.38 -17.69 -5.81
C LYS A 780 -8.99 -17.21 -6.19
N GLU A 781 -8.87 -16.18 -7.01
CA GLU A 781 -7.57 -15.58 -7.38
C GLU A 781 -7.23 -14.32 -6.60
N THR A 782 -8.15 -13.74 -5.82
CA THR A 782 -7.78 -12.66 -4.89
C THR A 782 -6.75 -13.05 -3.81
N PRO A 783 -6.60 -14.32 -3.39
CA PRO A 783 -5.46 -14.73 -2.56
C PRO A 783 -4.12 -14.76 -3.33
N ALA A 784 -4.12 -14.73 -4.68
CA ALA A 784 -2.93 -14.86 -5.51
C ALA A 784 -2.53 -13.56 -6.25
N VAL A 785 -3.36 -12.51 -6.26
CA VAL A 785 -3.07 -11.26 -7.00
C VAL A 785 -2.42 -10.14 -6.15
N ALA A 786 -2.32 -10.27 -4.82
CA ALA A 786 -1.61 -9.26 -4.02
C ALA A 786 -0.08 -9.47 -3.91
N THR A 787 0.48 -10.61 -4.36
CA THR A 787 1.93 -10.86 -4.34
C THR A 787 2.43 -11.70 -5.52
N VAL A 788 2.63 -11.07 -6.69
CA VAL A 788 3.79 -11.33 -7.58
C VAL A 788 4.18 -10.01 -8.29
N SER A 789 5.43 -9.61 -8.02
CA SER A 789 6.38 -8.80 -8.81
C SER A 789 5.98 -8.40 -10.23
N GLY A 790 6.22 -7.16 -10.68
CA GLY A 790 7.57 -6.67 -10.96
C GLY A 790 8.01 -6.98 -12.40
N LYS A 791 8.09 -5.92 -13.21
CA LYS A 791 8.91 -5.70 -14.44
C LYS A 791 9.04 -6.82 -15.49
N HIS A 792 8.46 -6.55 -16.68
CA HIS A 792 9.05 -6.50 -18.04
C HIS A 792 7.88 -6.60 -19.04
N GLY A 793 7.64 -5.71 -20.01
CA GLY A 793 8.55 -5.04 -20.92
C GLY A 793 8.38 -5.69 -22.29
N LEU A 794 7.74 -5.01 -23.26
CA LEU A 794 7.88 -5.16 -24.72
C LEU A 794 6.65 -4.55 -25.44
N PHE A 795 6.80 -3.32 -25.92
CA PHE A 795 6.59 -3.04 -27.35
C PHE A 795 7.57 -1.95 -27.75
N MET A 796 8.55 -2.35 -28.55
CA MET A 796 9.43 -1.45 -29.27
C MET A 796 8.62 -0.66 -30.32
N SER A 797 8.86 0.63 -30.41
CA SER A 797 8.71 1.35 -31.68
C SER A 797 9.59 2.61 -31.68
N LYS A 798 10.76 2.43 -32.31
CA LYS A 798 11.49 3.34 -33.20
C LYS A 798 11.44 4.85 -32.91
N THR A 799 12.62 5.38 -32.59
CA THR A 799 13.09 6.72 -32.95
C THR A 799 12.73 7.06 -34.42
N PRO A 800 12.50 8.35 -34.73
CA PRO A 800 13.60 9.22 -35.13
C PRO A 800 13.57 10.57 -34.39
N ALA A 801 14.70 10.99 -33.80
CA ALA A 801 15.58 12.02 -34.36
C ALA A 801 14.84 13.34 -34.65
N PHE A 802 14.93 14.30 -33.71
CA PHE A 802 14.79 15.71 -34.05
C PHE A 802 16.16 16.36 -33.97
N ASN A 803 16.50 16.99 -35.09
CA ASN A 803 17.76 17.64 -35.41
C ASN A 803 18.11 18.77 -34.44
N ASP A 804 19.39 18.83 -34.11
CA ASP A 804 20.12 20.08 -33.87
C ASP A 804 20.09 20.92 -35.15
N GLN A 805 19.47 22.11 -35.13
CA GLN A 805 19.89 23.28 -35.92
C GLN A 805 19.10 24.54 -35.49
N GLU A 806 19.81 25.67 -35.47
CA GLU A 806 19.44 27.05 -35.02
C GLU A 806 19.58 27.25 -33.50
N ILE A 807 20.76 27.57 -32.92
CA ILE A 807 21.77 28.62 -33.19
C ILE A 807 21.20 30.05 -33.16
N ASP A 808 21.59 30.75 -32.08
CA ASP A 808 21.75 32.20 -31.88
C ASP A 808 20.57 33.16 -32.05
N ALA A 809 20.05 33.65 -30.91
CA ALA A 809 19.65 35.05 -30.77
C ALA A 809 19.84 35.56 -29.33
N ALA A 810 20.52 36.70 -29.21
CA ALA A 810 21.04 37.29 -27.98
C ALA A 810 20.02 38.11 -27.18
N VAL A 811 20.24 38.11 -25.87
CA VAL A 811 20.14 39.21 -24.88
C VAL A 811 19.20 40.39 -25.22
N GLY A 812 18.11 40.49 -24.46
CA GLY A 812 17.35 41.72 -24.25
C GLY A 812 17.18 42.01 -22.76
N ARG A 813 17.86 43.06 -22.27
CA ARG A 813 17.65 43.64 -20.94
C ARG A 813 16.29 44.35 -20.90
N SER A 814 15.51 44.14 -19.83
CA SER A 814 14.42 45.05 -19.48
C SER A 814 14.51 45.44 -18.00
N SER A 815 14.37 46.75 -17.81
CA SER A 815 14.57 47.56 -16.60
C SER A 815 13.52 47.29 -15.51
N PRO A 816 13.78 47.69 -14.24
CA PRO A 816 12.82 47.52 -13.14
C PRO A 816 11.72 48.60 -13.18
N PRO A 817 10.50 48.34 -12.68
CA PRO A 817 9.45 49.34 -12.63
C PRO A 817 9.55 50.22 -11.37
N PRO A 818 9.03 51.46 -11.42
CA PRO A 818 9.41 52.54 -10.50
C PRO A 818 8.46 52.75 -9.31
N ALA A 819 9.08 53.27 -8.24
CA ALA A 819 8.58 53.97 -7.03
C ALA A 819 7.50 53.30 -6.19
#